data_AF-A0A0W0G8J4-F1
#
_entry.id   AF-A0A0W0G8J4-F1
#
_cell.length_a   1.000
_cell.length_b   1.000
_cell.length_c   1.000
_cell.angle_alpha   90.00
_cell.angle_beta   90.00
_cell.angle_gamma   90.00
#
_symmetry.space_group_name_H-M   'P 1'
#
loop_
_entity.id
_entity.type
_entity.pdbx_description
1 polymer ?
#
loop_
_entity_poly.entity_id
_entity_poly.type
_entity_poly.pdbx_seq_one_letter_code
_entity_poly.pdbx_strand_id
1 'polypeptide(L)'
;MSDFINRYLAEAGQLHPSPGLALVKLRQLGTPPSSKDVDISHPTSQIKSALELLASLADKVECHSRNGTRTKREIIELIKNSWTSSLGPWIHLFLDAFTTAQAEPKTTHGIRFVDWVLLTLPCILKYGKSCDSDEYRRLRRISPNLLRLVAQTWLQVINAFHYTWFHWMVTLKLLLGEDPDAARKDAVKTARTLIGGPVGAEQAASEFLRHAIHNLPTLSRDDCLAVHGCVILICDFFNPDTPLYFPFLSKGGVRVLVNLLSATMSQAKIHSQNPDKLSAIFAIARATVTFLCPSLQGPLWVTDALDAGLVRIMFRARRFHSLGDEDTYSTGLFFSGFANALRLVELYMLYPSVRRRFLKSVTQVTTLGLEDKLYSMFSREHVREFQVAWEDCKRRARALWSYYKAVTSNWLSFCSYDRVSLVIDLQGCHSYFFCSALLPVGISREESNGYAVHPVYSKHIALSHVQDKIGSQGTVKLVRRSVKLQMITLTDPTQYPSNMDKAFFCAIIDDYVEKNAEMIFHKQSFFVQTHNERGASGPSWYENYNQGILVLEFDQIGLNDIWSPRRARIEDVVVVAADKRIKADPQYYADLTRIATTDAGNIAIVGFFPGNEGGREAAKVHPIFDIVEFPWDQMPIDSD
;
A
#
# COMPACT_ATOMS: atom_id res chain seq x y z
N MET A 1 -22.66 -21.81 -16.64
CA MET A 1 -21.34 -21.85 -17.33
C MET A 1 -20.43 -22.94 -16.74
N SER A 2 -20.41 -23.15 -15.41
CA SER A 2 -19.69 -24.30 -14.78
C SER A 2 -20.12 -25.67 -15.33
N ASP A 3 -21.40 -25.85 -15.70
CA ASP A 3 -21.90 -27.11 -16.26
C ASP A 3 -21.37 -27.49 -17.64
N PHE A 4 -20.86 -26.55 -18.45
CA PHE A 4 -20.26 -26.84 -19.76
C PHE A 4 -18.79 -27.25 -19.65
N ILE A 5 -18.15 -26.90 -18.54
CA ILE A 5 -16.70 -26.93 -18.37
C ILE A 5 -16.29 -28.12 -17.48
N ASN A 6 -17.10 -28.44 -16.47
CA ASN A 6 -17.04 -29.74 -15.79
C ASN A 6 -17.25 -30.90 -16.77
N ARG A 7 -17.96 -30.66 -17.89
CA ARG A 7 -18.15 -31.64 -18.96
C ARG A 7 -16.84 -32.04 -19.64
N TYR A 8 -15.93 -31.11 -19.95
CA TYR A 8 -14.67 -31.46 -20.62
C TYR A 8 -13.79 -32.39 -19.76
N LEU A 9 -13.62 -32.06 -18.46
CA LEU A 9 -12.87 -32.92 -17.54
C LEU A 9 -13.55 -34.30 -17.40
N ALA A 10 -14.88 -34.32 -17.22
CA ALA A 10 -15.63 -35.56 -17.10
C ALA A 10 -15.58 -36.43 -18.39
N GLU A 11 -15.70 -35.82 -19.57
CA GLU A 11 -15.59 -36.49 -20.87
C GLU A 11 -14.19 -37.09 -21.05
N ALA A 12 -13.13 -36.33 -20.76
CA ALA A 12 -11.77 -36.85 -20.78
C ALA A 12 -11.58 -38.00 -19.77
N GLY A 13 -12.16 -37.86 -18.57
CA GLY A 13 -12.15 -38.87 -17.51
C GLY A 13 -12.95 -40.14 -17.84
N GLN A 14 -13.92 -40.07 -18.76
CA GLN A 14 -14.65 -41.20 -19.32
C GLN A 14 -13.88 -41.86 -20.47
N LEU A 15 -13.25 -41.07 -21.35
CA LEU A 15 -12.44 -41.54 -22.47
C LEU A 15 -11.18 -42.28 -22.00
N HIS A 16 -10.55 -41.80 -20.92
CA HIS A 16 -9.39 -42.44 -20.32
C HIS A 16 -9.66 -42.71 -18.83
N PRO A 17 -10.35 -43.80 -18.48
CA PRO A 17 -10.78 -44.06 -17.10
C PRO A 17 -9.64 -44.50 -16.18
N SER A 18 -8.55 -45.05 -16.73
CA SER A 18 -7.39 -45.53 -15.99
C SER A 18 -6.28 -44.45 -15.93
N PRO A 19 -5.96 -43.90 -14.74
CA PRO A 19 -4.88 -42.93 -14.56
C PRO A 19 -3.52 -43.45 -15.02
N GLY A 20 -3.22 -44.72 -14.73
CA GLY A 20 -1.97 -45.37 -15.13
C GLY A 20 -1.83 -45.47 -16.64
N LEU A 21 -2.91 -45.85 -17.33
CA LEU A 21 -2.92 -45.93 -18.79
C LEU A 21 -2.81 -44.54 -19.44
N ALA A 22 -3.48 -43.52 -18.86
CA ALA A 22 -3.37 -42.14 -19.33
C ALA A 22 -1.91 -41.64 -19.27
N LEU A 23 -1.18 -41.97 -18.19
CA LEU A 23 0.23 -41.64 -18.05
C LEU A 23 1.12 -42.40 -19.04
N VAL A 24 0.83 -43.67 -19.30
CA VAL A 24 1.55 -44.46 -20.33
C VAL A 24 1.35 -43.82 -21.71
N LYS A 25 0.11 -43.47 -22.07
CA LYS A 25 -0.19 -42.77 -23.33
C LYS A 25 0.51 -41.41 -23.39
N LEU A 26 0.56 -40.67 -22.30
CA LEU A 26 1.25 -39.37 -22.25
C LEU A 26 2.75 -39.53 -22.51
N ARG A 27 3.37 -40.58 -21.96
CA ARG A 27 4.78 -40.92 -22.26
C ARG A 27 4.98 -41.32 -23.71
N GLN A 28 4.03 -42.02 -24.32
CA GLN A 28 4.07 -42.40 -25.74
C GLN A 28 3.98 -41.20 -26.69
N LEU A 29 3.38 -40.09 -26.26
CA LEU A 29 3.42 -38.83 -27.02
C LEU A 29 4.82 -38.20 -27.07
N GLY A 30 5.78 -38.69 -26.27
CA GLY A 30 7.16 -38.21 -26.26
C GLY A 30 7.34 -36.87 -25.55
N THR A 31 8.46 -36.21 -25.85
CA THR A 31 8.79 -34.90 -25.29
C THR A 31 7.94 -33.80 -25.93
N PRO A 32 7.45 -32.82 -25.16
CA PRO A 32 6.72 -31.69 -25.71
C PRO A 32 7.61 -30.88 -26.68
N PRO A 33 7.03 -30.26 -27.73
CA PRO A 33 7.75 -29.30 -28.56
C PRO A 33 8.20 -28.07 -27.74
N SER A 34 9.11 -27.28 -28.31
CA SER A 34 9.50 -25.98 -27.74
C SER A 34 8.31 -25.02 -27.75
N SER A 35 8.12 -24.23 -26.69
CA SER A 35 7.00 -23.27 -26.58
C SER A 35 6.96 -22.24 -27.71
N LYS A 36 8.12 -21.90 -28.29
CA LYS A 36 8.26 -20.97 -29.41
C LYS A 36 7.71 -21.51 -30.74
N ASP A 37 7.63 -22.83 -30.87
CA ASP A 37 7.25 -23.50 -32.12
C ASP A 37 5.76 -23.88 -32.13
N VAL A 38 5.02 -23.50 -31.08
CA VAL A 38 3.61 -23.86 -30.92
C VAL A 38 2.69 -22.76 -31.42
N ASP A 39 1.82 -23.10 -32.38
CA ASP A 39 0.71 -22.23 -32.77
C ASP A 39 -0.49 -22.41 -31.83
N ILE A 40 -0.70 -21.41 -30.97
CA ILE A 40 -1.82 -21.31 -30.03
C ILE A 40 -3.18 -21.30 -30.77
N SER A 41 -3.20 -20.73 -31.98
CA SER A 41 -4.42 -20.61 -32.78
C SER A 41 -4.82 -21.93 -33.44
N HIS A 42 -3.86 -22.84 -33.66
CA HIS A 42 -4.08 -24.13 -34.32
C HIS A 42 -3.32 -25.27 -33.60
N PRO A 43 -3.77 -25.67 -32.39
CA PRO A 43 -3.10 -26.72 -31.64
C PRO A 43 -3.08 -28.04 -32.42
N THR A 44 -1.90 -28.66 -32.48
CA THR A 44 -1.68 -29.95 -33.17
C THR A 44 -2.44 -31.08 -32.47
N SER A 45 -2.64 -32.20 -33.17
CA SER A 45 -3.27 -33.39 -32.59
C SER A 45 -2.51 -33.91 -31.36
N GLN A 46 -1.18 -33.87 -31.38
CA GLN A 46 -0.33 -34.27 -30.26
C GLN A 46 -0.59 -33.41 -29.01
N ILE A 47 -0.65 -32.08 -29.18
CA ILE A 47 -0.90 -31.13 -28.08
C ILE A 47 -2.31 -31.32 -27.51
N LYS A 48 -3.31 -31.55 -28.38
CA LYS A 48 -4.68 -31.85 -27.96
C LYS A 48 -4.76 -33.15 -27.15
N SER A 49 -4.15 -34.22 -27.65
CA SER A 49 -4.09 -35.50 -26.95
C SER A 49 -3.39 -35.39 -25.60
N ALA A 50 -2.31 -34.61 -25.51
CA ALA A 50 -1.65 -34.36 -24.24
C ALA A 50 -2.57 -33.65 -23.24
N LEU A 51 -3.30 -32.61 -23.67
CA LEU A 51 -4.25 -31.92 -22.80
C LEU A 51 -5.40 -32.83 -22.36
N GLU A 52 -5.94 -33.67 -23.24
CA GLU A 52 -7.01 -34.62 -22.93
C GLU A 52 -6.57 -35.65 -21.87
N LEU A 53 -5.34 -36.17 -21.97
CA LEU A 53 -4.77 -37.08 -20.99
C LEU A 53 -4.55 -36.39 -19.63
N LEU A 54 -4.08 -35.14 -19.63
CA LEU A 54 -3.97 -34.33 -18.41
C LEU A 54 -5.35 -34.02 -17.81
N ALA A 55 -6.36 -33.77 -18.65
CA ALA A 55 -7.74 -33.51 -18.23
C ALA A 55 -8.37 -34.74 -17.57
N SER A 56 -8.13 -35.93 -18.10
CA SER A 56 -8.50 -37.19 -17.44
C SER A 56 -7.89 -37.29 -16.04
N LEU A 57 -6.59 -37.02 -15.89
CA LEU A 57 -5.94 -37.04 -14.57
C LEU A 57 -6.51 -35.98 -13.62
N ALA A 58 -6.76 -34.77 -14.14
CA ALA A 58 -7.36 -33.67 -13.39
C ALA A 58 -8.79 -34.01 -12.90
N ASP A 59 -9.62 -34.65 -13.73
CA ASP A 59 -10.93 -35.19 -13.34
C ASP A 59 -10.79 -36.14 -12.14
N LYS A 60 -9.83 -37.05 -12.17
CA LYS A 60 -9.61 -37.98 -11.05
C LYS A 60 -9.13 -37.26 -9.80
N VAL A 61 -8.31 -36.21 -9.92
CA VAL A 61 -7.90 -35.40 -8.76
C VAL A 61 -9.10 -34.67 -8.12
N GLU A 62 -10.00 -34.11 -8.94
CA GLU A 62 -11.16 -33.34 -8.45
C GLU A 62 -12.34 -34.23 -7.98
N CYS A 63 -12.72 -35.26 -8.75
CA CYS A 63 -13.88 -36.12 -8.46
C CYS A 63 -13.67 -37.04 -7.23
N HIS A 64 -12.43 -37.38 -6.87
CA HIS A 64 -12.16 -38.27 -5.73
C HIS A 64 -12.21 -37.57 -4.36
N SER A 65 -12.76 -36.35 -4.30
CA SER A 65 -13.32 -35.83 -3.05
C SER A 65 -14.57 -36.61 -2.59
N ARG A 66 -15.15 -37.49 -3.42
CA ARG A 66 -16.40 -38.24 -3.14
C ARG A 66 -16.25 -39.76 -3.00
N ASN A 67 -15.16 -40.36 -3.49
CA ASN A 67 -14.90 -41.81 -3.43
C ASN A 67 -13.66 -42.10 -2.56
N GLY A 68 -13.66 -43.25 -1.86
CA GLY A 68 -12.80 -43.57 -0.70
C GLY A 68 -11.29 -43.26 -0.77
N THR A 69 -10.68 -43.20 0.42
CA THR A 69 -9.30 -42.72 0.68
C THR A 69 -8.16 -43.48 -0.04
N ARG A 70 -8.36 -44.77 -0.35
CA ARG A 70 -7.31 -45.64 -0.93
C ARG A 70 -6.98 -45.27 -2.38
N THR A 71 -7.99 -45.03 -3.21
CA THR A 71 -7.84 -44.69 -4.64
C THR A 71 -7.20 -43.31 -4.85
N LYS A 72 -7.44 -42.38 -3.91
CA LYS A 72 -6.85 -41.04 -3.92
C LYS A 72 -5.33 -41.07 -3.72
N ARG A 73 -4.84 -41.91 -2.81
CA ARG A 73 -3.39 -42.07 -2.55
C ARG A 73 -2.67 -42.64 -3.77
N GLU A 74 -3.27 -43.61 -4.45
CA GLU A 74 -2.70 -44.23 -5.66
C GLU A 74 -2.52 -43.22 -6.80
N ILE A 75 -3.52 -42.36 -7.06
CA ILE A 75 -3.43 -41.30 -8.08
C ILE A 75 -2.33 -40.30 -7.73
N ILE A 76 -2.25 -39.87 -6.47
CA ILE A 76 -1.21 -38.96 -5.99
C ILE A 76 0.19 -39.55 -6.22
N GLU A 77 0.41 -40.81 -5.85
CA GLU A 77 1.70 -41.47 -6.06
C GLU A 77 2.04 -41.63 -7.54
N LEU A 78 1.04 -41.91 -8.40
CA LEU A 78 1.24 -41.94 -9.86
C LEU A 78 1.68 -40.57 -10.41
N ILE A 79 1.07 -39.48 -9.95
CA ILE A 79 1.45 -38.11 -10.33
C ILE A 79 2.89 -37.82 -9.85
N LYS A 80 3.20 -38.11 -8.59
CA LYS A 80 4.53 -37.91 -7.99
C LYS A 80 5.63 -38.64 -8.78
N ASN A 81 5.40 -39.90 -9.12
CA ASN A 81 6.38 -40.74 -9.81
C ASN A 81 6.52 -40.40 -11.30
N SER A 82 5.52 -39.75 -11.88
CA SER A 82 5.51 -39.40 -13.31
C SER A 82 5.83 -37.93 -13.57
N TRP A 83 6.08 -37.13 -12.53
CA TRP A 83 6.27 -35.69 -12.63
C TRP A 83 7.44 -35.32 -13.55
N THR A 84 8.65 -35.75 -13.21
CA THR A 84 9.86 -35.40 -13.95
C THR A 84 9.93 -36.07 -15.32
N SER A 85 9.39 -37.29 -15.43
CA SER A 85 9.48 -38.11 -16.64
C SER A 85 8.46 -37.78 -17.73
N SER A 86 7.32 -37.17 -17.37
CA SER A 86 6.25 -36.91 -18.36
C SER A 86 5.38 -35.69 -18.04
N LEU A 87 4.79 -35.59 -16.85
CA LEU A 87 3.78 -34.56 -16.56
C LEU A 87 4.38 -33.14 -16.54
N GLY A 88 5.49 -32.97 -15.84
CA GLY A 88 6.17 -31.70 -15.64
C GLY A 88 6.50 -30.99 -16.96
N PRO A 89 7.17 -31.64 -17.92
CA PRO A 89 7.46 -31.05 -19.23
C PRO A 89 6.20 -30.55 -19.96
N TRP A 90 5.13 -31.34 -20.01
CA TRP A 90 3.88 -30.93 -20.67
C TRP A 90 3.19 -29.78 -19.94
N ILE A 91 3.15 -29.79 -18.60
CA ILE A 91 2.60 -28.68 -17.81
C ILE A 91 3.39 -27.38 -18.05
N HIS A 92 4.73 -27.45 -18.11
CA HIS A 92 5.55 -26.28 -18.42
C HIS A 92 5.30 -25.75 -19.83
N LEU A 93 5.16 -26.64 -20.82
CA LEU A 93 4.80 -26.23 -22.18
C LEU A 93 3.47 -25.47 -22.18
N PHE A 94 2.43 -26.02 -21.55
CA PHE A 94 1.12 -25.36 -21.55
C PHE A 94 1.15 -24.01 -20.84
N LEU A 95 1.86 -23.92 -19.71
CA LEU A 95 2.03 -22.66 -19.00
C LEU A 95 2.73 -21.61 -19.88
N ASP A 96 3.85 -21.98 -20.52
CA ASP A 96 4.68 -21.04 -21.26
C ASP A 96 4.12 -20.68 -22.65
N ALA A 97 3.53 -21.65 -23.35
CA ALA A 97 3.04 -21.46 -24.72
C ALA A 97 1.59 -20.98 -24.78
N PHE A 98 0.71 -21.42 -23.87
CA PHE A 98 -0.74 -21.19 -23.99
C PHE A 98 -1.31 -20.25 -22.94
N THR A 99 -0.71 -20.15 -21.75
CA THR A 99 -1.29 -19.38 -20.64
C THR A 99 -0.49 -18.14 -20.25
N THR A 100 0.71 -17.94 -20.79
CA THR A 100 1.49 -16.70 -20.59
C THR A 100 1.75 -15.94 -21.89
N ALA A 101 1.31 -16.47 -23.04
CA ALA A 101 1.51 -15.85 -24.34
C ALA A 101 0.85 -14.45 -24.42
N GLN A 102 1.53 -13.53 -25.09
CA GLN A 102 1.06 -12.14 -25.25
C GLN A 102 -0.01 -11.98 -26.33
N ALA A 103 -0.09 -12.92 -27.28
CA ALA A 103 -1.03 -12.85 -28.38
C ALA A 103 -2.26 -13.72 -28.07
N GLU A 104 -3.45 -13.12 -28.17
CA GLU A 104 -4.69 -13.87 -28.12
C GLU A 104 -4.78 -14.84 -29.32
N PRO A 105 -5.41 -16.03 -29.13
CA PRO A 105 -5.60 -16.97 -30.22
C PRO A 105 -6.49 -16.36 -31.31
N LYS A 106 -6.08 -16.50 -32.58
CA LYS A 106 -6.79 -15.90 -33.72
C LYS A 106 -8.03 -16.67 -34.15
N THR A 107 -8.24 -17.89 -33.64
CA THR A 107 -9.36 -18.75 -34.02
C THR A 107 -10.22 -19.11 -32.81
N THR A 108 -11.51 -19.34 -33.05
CA THR A 108 -12.45 -19.85 -32.02
C THR A 108 -11.99 -21.18 -31.43
N HIS A 109 -11.32 -22.01 -32.23
CA HIS A 109 -10.79 -23.29 -31.78
C HIS A 109 -9.61 -23.10 -30.81
N GLY A 110 -8.69 -22.18 -31.12
CA GLY A 110 -7.60 -21.80 -30.22
C GLY A 110 -8.10 -21.19 -28.92
N ILE A 111 -9.12 -20.31 -28.97
CA ILE A 111 -9.73 -19.72 -27.76
C ILE A 111 -10.28 -20.82 -26.84
N ARG A 112 -11.12 -21.72 -27.36
CA ARG A 112 -11.67 -22.84 -26.57
C ARG A 112 -10.58 -23.75 -26.02
N PHE A 113 -9.49 -23.94 -26.78
CA PHE A 113 -8.38 -24.75 -26.32
C PHE A 113 -7.66 -24.10 -25.12
N VAL A 114 -7.42 -22.78 -25.16
CA VAL A 114 -6.86 -22.03 -24.03
C VAL A 114 -7.78 -22.12 -22.79
N ASP A 115 -9.10 -22.01 -22.95
CA ASP A 115 -10.06 -22.19 -21.84
C ASP A 115 -9.91 -23.57 -21.18
N TRP A 116 -9.75 -24.63 -21.99
CA TRP A 116 -9.52 -25.99 -21.49
C TRP A 116 -8.17 -26.15 -20.79
N VAL A 117 -7.12 -25.50 -21.29
CA VAL A 117 -5.81 -25.46 -20.62
C VAL A 117 -5.93 -24.76 -19.26
N LEU A 118 -6.53 -23.56 -19.23
CA LEU A 118 -6.72 -22.75 -18.01
C LEU A 118 -7.61 -23.42 -16.96
N LEU A 119 -8.47 -24.35 -17.37
CA LEU A 119 -9.25 -25.21 -16.48
C LEU A 119 -8.43 -26.39 -15.95
N THR A 120 -7.76 -27.11 -16.85
CA THR A 120 -7.14 -28.42 -16.56
C THR A 120 -5.93 -28.29 -15.65
N LEU A 121 -5.05 -27.33 -15.95
CA LEU A 121 -3.78 -27.17 -15.24
C LEU A 121 -3.92 -26.90 -13.73
N PRO A 122 -4.74 -25.95 -13.26
CA PRO A 122 -4.83 -25.71 -11.83
C PRO A 122 -5.41 -26.92 -11.10
N CYS A 123 -6.34 -27.67 -11.71
CA CYS A 123 -6.91 -28.91 -11.15
C CYS A 123 -5.87 -30.00 -10.92
N ILE A 124 -5.02 -30.31 -11.92
CA ILE A 124 -3.95 -31.30 -11.70
C ILE A 124 -2.90 -30.78 -10.71
N LEU A 125 -2.56 -29.48 -10.74
CA LEU A 125 -1.58 -28.88 -9.83
C LEU A 125 -2.03 -28.88 -8.37
N LYS A 126 -3.33 -29.02 -8.09
CA LYS A 126 -3.89 -29.13 -6.73
C LYS A 126 -3.77 -30.54 -6.12
N TYR A 127 -3.15 -31.51 -6.81
CA TYR A 127 -3.03 -32.91 -6.32
C TYR A 127 -2.42 -33.00 -4.91
N GLY A 128 -1.48 -32.11 -4.60
CA GLY A 128 -0.77 -32.07 -3.32
C GLY A 128 -1.62 -31.59 -2.14
N LYS A 129 -2.85 -31.09 -2.36
CA LYS A 129 -3.71 -30.53 -1.29
C LYS A 129 -4.03 -31.54 -0.18
N SER A 130 -3.93 -32.83 -0.47
CA SER A 130 -4.16 -33.93 0.49
C SER A 130 -2.90 -34.71 0.84
N CYS A 131 -1.75 -34.19 0.44
CA CYS A 131 -0.44 -34.68 0.87
C CYS A 131 -0.02 -33.98 2.17
N ASP A 132 1.13 -34.39 2.69
CA ASP A 132 1.85 -33.63 3.70
C ASP A 132 2.21 -32.22 3.23
N SER A 133 2.43 -31.30 4.19
CA SER A 133 2.79 -29.89 3.97
C SER A 133 4.06 -29.69 3.12
N ASP A 134 4.82 -30.76 2.91
CA ASP A 134 6.13 -30.76 2.29
C ASP A 134 6.08 -31.04 0.79
N GLU A 135 4.95 -31.54 0.27
CA GLU A 135 4.82 -31.93 -1.14
C GLU A 135 5.01 -30.75 -2.10
N TYR A 136 4.42 -29.58 -1.82
CA TYR A 136 4.62 -28.40 -2.67
C TYR A 136 6.05 -27.84 -2.56
N ARG A 137 6.72 -28.02 -1.42
CA ARG A 137 8.16 -27.68 -1.31
C ARG A 137 8.99 -28.61 -2.18
N ARG A 138 8.71 -29.91 -2.19
CA ARG A 138 9.35 -30.89 -3.09
C ARG A 138 9.08 -30.53 -4.56
N LEU A 139 7.83 -30.22 -4.90
CA LEU A 139 7.43 -29.85 -6.25
C LEU A 139 8.20 -28.63 -6.78
N ARG A 140 8.38 -27.60 -5.95
CA ARG A 140 9.19 -26.43 -6.30
C ARG A 140 10.68 -26.76 -6.50
N ARG A 141 11.22 -27.74 -5.79
CA ARG A 141 12.62 -28.19 -5.99
C ARG A 141 12.82 -28.89 -7.32
N ILE A 142 11.89 -29.79 -7.69
CA ILE A 142 11.96 -30.55 -8.95
C ILE A 142 11.44 -29.74 -10.16
N SER A 143 10.78 -28.62 -9.94
CA SER A 143 10.29 -27.71 -10.99
C SER A 143 10.45 -26.24 -10.57
N PRO A 144 11.68 -25.70 -10.60
CA PRO A 144 12.00 -24.37 -10.05
C PRO A 144 11.24 -23.21 -10.69
N ASN A 145 10.84 -23.33 -11.96
CA ASN A 145 10.12 -22.28 -12.69
C ASN A 145 8.60 -22.32 -12.50
N LEU A 146 8.06 -23.37 -11.86
CA LEU A 146 6.62 -23.58 -11.78
C LEU A 146 5.90 -22.45 -11.04
N LEU A 147 6.42 -22.02 -9.88
CA LEU A 147 5.82 -20.94 -9.09
C LEU A 147 5.74 -19.63 -9.89
N ARG A 148 6.79 -19.30 -10.65
CA ARG A 148 6.83 -18.11 -11.51
C ARG A 148 5.77 -18.19 -12.60
N LEU A 149 5.70 -19.30 -13.33
CA LEU A 149 4.75 -19.49 -14.43
C LEU A 149 3.29 -19.48 -13.93
N VAL A 150 3.02 -20.10 -12.78
CA VAL A 150 1.70 -20.06 -12.14
C VAL A 150 1.34 -18.65 -11.69
N ALA A 151 2.28 -17.89 -11.12
CA ALA A 151 2.03 -16.50 -10.73
C ALA A 151 1.75 -15.60 -11.95
N GLN A 152 2.51 -15.77 -13.05
CA GLN A 152 2.25 -15.06 -14.31
C GLN A 152 0.87 -15.40 -14.87
N THR A 153 0.52 -16.69 -14.90
CA THR A 153 -0.79 -17.15 -15.38
C THR A 153 -1.91 -16.60 -14.50
N TRP A 154 -1.77 -16.63 -13.18
CA TRP A 154 -2.73 -16.05 -12.25
C TRP A 154 -2.97 -14.56 -12.53
N LEU A 155 -1.91 -13.77 -12.75
CA LEU A 155 -2.02 -12.35 -13.12
C LEU A 155 -2.78 -12.14 -14.44
N GLN A 156 -2.53 -12.96 -15.45
CA GLN A 156 -3.25 -12.87 -16.73
C GLN A 156 -4.73 -13.22 -16.56
N VAL A 157 -5.02 -14.29 -15.83
CA VAL A 157 -6.38 -14.78 -15.60
C VAL A 157 -7.21 -13.80 -14.76
N ILE A 158 -6.63 -13.15 -13.74
CA ILE A 158 -7.34 -12.10 -12.99
C ILE A 158 -7.54 -10.82 -13.81
N ASN A 159 -6.58 -10.47 -14.69
CA ASN A 159 -6.69 -9.30 -15.57
C ASN A 159 -7.77 -9.49 -16.64
N ALA A 160 -7.89 -10.70 -17.17
CA ALA A 160 -8.92 -11.07 -18.14
C ALA A 160 -10.29 -11.39 -17.49
N PHE A 161 -10.39 -11.37 -16.15
CA PHE A 161 -11.56 -11.84 -15.40
C PHE A 161 -12.02 -13.25 -15.80
N HIS A 162 -11.06 -14.09 -16.21
CA HIS A 162 -11.36 -15.41 -16.72
C HIS A 162 -11.88 -16.29 -15.58
N TYR A 163 -12.95 -17.05 -15.83
CA TYR A 163 -13.74 -17.74 -14.80
C TYR A 163 -12.94 -18.72 -13.92
N THR A 164 -11.77 -19.17 -14.34
CA THR A 164 -10.87 -20.05 -13.58
C THR A 164 -9.97 -19.32 -12.57
N TRP A 165 -10.05 -17.99 -12.46
CA TRP A 165 -9.17 -17.18 -11.59
C TRP A 165 -9.06 -17.71 -10.16
N PHE A 166 -10.15 -18.22 -9.59
CA PHE A 166 -10.16 -18.75 -8.23
C PHE A 166 -9.38 -20.07 -8.11
N HIS A 167 -9.38 -20.91 -9.14
CA HIS A 167 -8.58 -22.14 -9.16
C HIS A 167 -7.09 -21.80 -9.19
N TRP A 168 -6.70 -20.81 -9.98
CA TRP A 168 -5.32 -20.32 -10.04
C TRP A 168 -4.87 -19.65 -8.74
N MET A 169 -5.74 -18.89 -8.07
CA MET A 169 -5.49 -18.36 -6.73
C MET A 169 -5.19 -19.48 -5.73
N VAL A 170 -6.02 -20.54 -5.71
CA VAL A 170 -5.83 -21.69 -4.80
C VAL A 170 -4.51 -22.39 -5.10
N THR A 171 -4.22 -22.66 -6.38
CA THR A 171 -2.96 -23.31 -6.80
C THR A 171 -1.74 -22.48 -6.41
N LEU A 172 -1.78 -21.16 -6.62
CA LEU A 172 -0.68 -20.26 -6.25
C LEU A 172 -0.44 -20.26 -4.73
N LYS A 173 -1.51 -20.18 -3.94
CA LYS A 173 -1.42 -20.25 -2.47
C LYS A 173 -0.80 -21.57 -2.00
N LEU A 174 -1.20 -22.70 -2.57
CA LEU A 174 -0.63 -24.01 -2.24
C LEU A 174 0.86 -24.11 -2.60
N LEU A 175 1.27 -23.53 -3.73
CA LEU A 175 2.68 -23.50 -4.13
C LEU A 175 3.52 -22.56 -3.26
N LEU A 176 2.97 -21.47 -2.73
CA LEU A 176 3.68 -20.63 -1.76
C LEU A 176 3.89 -21.36 -0.42
N GLY A 177 2.92 -22.18 -0.01
CA GLY A 177 2.96 -23.00 1.20
C GLY A 177 2.10 -22.44 2.32
N GLU A 178 1.96 -23.22 3.40
CA GLU A 178 1.12 -22.87 4.55
C GLU A 178 1.84 -21.99 5.58
N ASP A 179 3.17 -22.06 5.65
CA ASP A 179 3.99 -21.23 6.52
C ASP A 179 4.00 -19.77 6.01
N PRO A 180 3.44 -18.80 6.76
CA PRO A 180 3.28 -17.43 6.28
C PRO A 180 4.60 -16.73 5.96
N ASP A 181 5.66 -16.99 6.73
CA ASP A 181 6.94 -16.33 6.56
C ASP A 181 7.72 -16.87 5.35
N ALA A 182 7.71 -18.19 5.15
CA ALA A 182 8.27 -18.81 3.95
C ALA A 182 7.47 -18.40 2.70
N ALA A 183 6.13 -18.40 2.77
CA ALA A 183 5.27 -17.95 1.69
C ALA A 183 5.60 -16.51 1.29
N ARG A 184 5.77 -15.60 2.26
CA ARG A 184 6.16 -14.21 1.98
C ARG A 184 7.54 -14.10 1.32
N LYS A 185 8.53 -14.87 1.79
CA LYS A 185 9.88 -14.90 1.18
C LYS A 185 9.82 -15.36 -0.28
N ASP A 186 9.04 -16.40 -0.56
CA ASP A 186 8.87 -16.93 -1.91
C ASP A 186 8.06 -15.98 -2.80
N ALA A 187 7.05 -15.29 -2.25
CA ALA A 187 6.31 -14.24 -2.96
C ALA A 187 7.23 -13.06 -3.33
N VAL A 188 8.09 -12.60 -2.43
CA VAL A 188 9.10 -11.55 -2.71
C VAL A 188 10.04 -11.97 -3.84
N LYS A 189 10.56 -13.20 -3.80
CA LYS A 189 11.42 -13.73 -4.86
C LYS A 189 10.68 -13.77 -6.20
N THR A 190 9.43 -14.22 -6.19
CA THR A 190 8.60 -14.35 -7.39
C THR A 190 8.25 -12.97 -7.96
N ALA A 191 7.86 -12.01 -7.11
CA ALA A 191 7.50 -10.65 -7.50
C ALA A 191 8.59 -9.95 -8.32
N ARG A 192 9.88 -10.17 -8.01
CA ARG A 192 11.01 -9.64 -8.79
C ARG A 192 11.02 -10.14 -10.24
N THR A 193 10.54 -11.35 -10.48
CA THR A 193 10.47 -11.94 -11.82
C THR A 193 9.22 -11.51 -12.60
N LEU A 194 8.29 -10.80 -11.96
CA LEU A 194 7.04 -10.33 -12.56
C LEU A 194 7.14 -8.87 -13.05
N ILE A 195 8.20 -8.14 -12.69
CA ILE A 195 8.44 -6.78 -13.17
C ILE A 195 8.62 -6.79 -14.68
N GLY A 196 7.96 -5.85 -15.38
CA GLY A 196 8.03 -5.78 -16.85
C GLY A 196 7.42 -7.00 -17.54
N GLY A 197 6.62 -7.79 -16.81
CA GLY A 197 5.88 -8.91 -17.36
C GLY A 197 4.86 -8.48 -18.43
N PRO A 198 4.33 -9.45 -19.20
CA PRO A 198 3.41 -9.18 -20.31
C PRO A 198 2.13 -8.44 -19.89
N VAL A 199 1.70 -8.64 -18.65
CA VAL A 199 0.61 -7.90 -18.01
C VAL A 199 1.21 -7.13 -16.83
N GLY A 200 0.96 -5.82 -16.77
CA GLY A 200 1.36 -5.00 -15.64
C GLY A 200 0.68 -5.52 -14.36
N ALA A 201 1.46 -6.15 -13.48
CA ALA A 201 0.95 -6.84 -12.30
C ALA A 201 0.09 -5.91 -11.42
N GLU A 202 0.54 -4.68 -11.26
CA GLU A 202 -0.14 -3.63 -10.52
C GLU A 202 -1.50 -3.23 -11.13
N GLN A 203 -1.59 -3.25 -12.47
CA GLN A 203 -2.84 -2.96 -13.18
C GLN A 203 -3.81 -4.13 -13.03
N ALA A 204 -3.33 -5.37 -13.23
CA ALA A 204 -4.12 -6.58 -13.05
C ALA A 204 -4.73 -6.66 -11.64
N ALA A 205 -3.92 -6.42 -10.60
CA ALA A 205 -4.40 -6.37 -9.22
C ALA A 205 -5.43 -5.27 -8.99
N SER A 206 -5.19 -4.07 -9.52
CA SER A 206 -6.11 -2.94 -9.36
C SER A 206 -7.46 -3.18 -10.06
N GLU A 207 -7.45 -3.69 -11.29
CA GLU A 207 -8.67 -4.00 -12.02
C GLU A 207 -9.44 -5.16 -11.38
N PHE A 208 -8.73 -6.20 -10.90
CA PHE A 208 -9.35 -7.28 -10.14
C PHE A 208 -10.12 -6.75 -8.93
N LEU A 209 -9.49 -5.90 -8.12
CA LEU A 209 -10.13 -5.33 -6.93
C LEU A 209 -11.31 -4.42 -7.30
N ARG A 210 -11.24 -3.64 -8.38
CA ARG A 210 -12.38 -2.83 -8.88
C ARG A 210 -13.55 -3.68 -9.33
N HIS A 211 -13.29 -4.78 -10.04
CA HIS A 211 -14.32 -5.73 -10.42
C HIS A 211 -14.94 -6.42 -9.20
N ALA A 212 -14.13 -6.81 -8.22
CA ALA A 212 -14.61 -7.38 -6.96
C ALA A 212 -15.51 -6.39 -6.22
N ILE A 213 -15.16 -5.09 -6.18
CA ILE A 213 -16.01 -4.04 -5.61
C ILE A 213 -17.38 -4.00 -6.29
N HIS A 214 -17.41 -3.98 -7.62
CA HIS A 214 -18.65 -3.85 -8.39
C HIS A 214 -19.57 -5.07 -8.22
N ASN A 215 -19.00 -6.27 -8.18
CA ASN A 215 -19.75 -7.53 -8.15
C ASN A 215 -19.99 -8.06 -6.73
N LEU A 216 -19.38 -7.48 -5.69
CA LEU A 216 -19.56 -7.91 -4.30
C LEU A 216 -21.02 -8.18 -3.87
N PRO A 217 -22.03 -7.37 -4.28
CA PRO A 217 -23.43 -7.63 -3.93
C PRO A 217 -24.00 -8.93 -4.50
N THR A 218 -23.48 -9.42 -5.63
CA THR A 218 -24.03 -10.58 -6.37
C THR A 218 -23.22 -11.86 -6.14
N LEU A 219 -22.06 -11.78 -5.50
CA LEU A 219 -21.21 -12.94 -5.24
C LEU A 219 -21.91 -13.94 -4.31
N SER A 220 -21.58 -15.23 -4.42
CA SER A 220 -21.94 -16.23 -3.41
C SER A 220 -21.04 -16.14 -2.16
N ARG A 221 -21.29 -16.94 -1.13
CA ARG A 221 -20.40 -17.05 0.04
C ARG A 221 -19.00 -17.50 -0.38
N ASP A 222 -18.93 -18.53 -1.22
CA ASP A 222 -17.66 -19.14 -1.63
C ASP A 222 -16.87 -18.21 -2.56
N ASP A 223 -17.56 -17.46 -3.42
CA ASP A 223 -16.92 -16.42 -4.24
C ASP A 223 -16.32 -15.30 -3.36
N CYS A 224 -16.99 -14.92 -2.26
CA CYS A 224 -16.42 -13.96 -1.30
C CYS A 224 -15.16 -14.52 -0.62
N LEU A 225 -15.15 -15.79 -0.25
CA LEU A 225 -13.97 -16.44 0.31
C LEU A 225 -12.82 -16.51 -0.72
N ALA A 226 -13.14 -16.71 -2.00
CA ALA A 226 -12.17 -16.66 -3.09
C ALA A 226 -11.59 -15.24 -3.28
N VAL A 227 -12.43 -14.20 -3.23
CA VAL A 227 -11.97 -12.80 -3.25
C VAL A 227 -11.06 -12.51 -2.06
N HIS A 228 -11.42 -12.96 -0.86
CA HIS A 228 -10.56 -12.87 0.32
C HIS A 228 -9.19 -13.53 0.10
N GLY A 229 -9.15 -14.72 -0.49
CA GLY A 229 -7.90 -15.39 -0.86
C GLY A 229 -7.05 -14.58 -1.84
N CYS A 230 -7.67 -13.96 -2.85
CA CYS A 230 -6.97 -13.05 -3.76
C CYS A 230 -6.43 -11.80 -3.05
N VAL A 231 -7.17 -11.20 -2.12
CA VAL A 231 -6.69 -10.02 -1.38
C VAL A 231 -5.45 -10.37 -0.55
N ILE A 232 -5.41 -11.55 0.08
CA ILE A 232 -4.21 -12.03 0.79
C ILE A 232 -3.03 -12.18 -0.16
N LEU A 233 -3.21 -12.83 -1.31
CA LEU A 233 -2.11 -12.97 -2.27
C LEU A 233 -1.63 -11.63 -2.80
N ILE A 234 -2.53 -10.69 -3.12
CA ILE A 234 -2.15 -9.34 -3.52
C ILE A 234 -1.34 -8.68 -2.37
N CYS A 235 -1.76 -8.81 -1.11
CA CYS A 235 -0.98 -8.31 0.02
C CYS A 235 0.44 -8.92 0.05
N ASP A 236 0.59 -10.22 -0.21
CA ASP A 236 1.91 -10.88 -0.23
C ASP A 236 2.79 -10.45 -1.42
N PHE A 237 2.22 -10.21 -2.60
CA PHE A 237 2.97 -9.80 -3.79
C PHE A 237 3.26 -8.31 -3.85
N PHE A 238 2.46 -7.47 -3.19
CA PHE A 238 2.54 -6.02 -3.20
C PHE A 238 2.77 -5.50 -1.78
N ASN A 239 3.80 -6.02 -1.09
CA ASN A 239 4.21 -5.52 0.22
C ASN A 239 5.51 -4.71 0.12
N PRO A 240 5.90 -3.91 1.15
CA PRO A 240 7.09 -3.05 1.11
C PRO A 240 8.42 -3.73 0.74
N ASP A 241 8.47 -5.06 0.83
CA ASP A 241 9.63 -5.88 0.51
C ASP A 241 9.70 -6.28 -0.97
N THR A 242 8.66 -5.98 -1.75
CA THR A 242 8.55 -6.34 -3.15
C THR A 242 8.72 -5.12 -4.06
N PRO A 243 9.31 -5.31 -5.26
CA PRO A 243 9.46 -4.23 -6.23
C PRO A 243 8.13 -3.81 -6.88
N LEU A 244 7.05 -4.58 -6.68
CA LEU A 244 5.73 -4.28 -7.22
C LEU A 244 4.94 -3.30 -6.35
N TYR A 245 5.38 -3.08 -5.10
CA TYR A 245 4.67 -2.30 -4.11
C TYR A 245 4.45 -0.83 -4.52
N PHE A 246 5.54 -0.10 -4.80
CA PHE A 246 5.44 1.31 -5.19
C PHE A 246 4.68 1.52 -6.51
N PRO A 247 4.88 0.70 -7.58
CA PRO A 247 4.03 0.73 -8.76
C PRO A 247 2.53 0.56 -8.47
N PHE A 248 2.17 -0.29 -7.52
CA PHE A 248 0.77 -0.45 -7.10
C PHE A 248 0.22 0.76 -6.37
N LEU A 249 0.98 1.33 -5.42
CA LEU A 249 0.55 2.53 -4.70
C LEU A 249 0.38 3.73 -5.65
N SER A 250 1.37 3.97 -6.51
CA SER A 250 1.36 5.09 -7.47
C SER A 250 0.22 5.02 -8.50
N LYS A 251 -0.31 3.83 -8.80
CA LYS A 251 -1.52 3.66 -9.64
C LYS A 251 -2.84 3.70 -8.87
N GLY A 252 -2.83 4.19 -7.63
CA GLY A 252 -4.04 4.38 -6.82
C GLY A 252 -4.46 3.14 -6.03
N GLY A 253 -3.53 2.22 -5.74
CA GLY A 253 -3.78 1.00 -4.98
C GLY A 253 -4.45 1.28 -3.63
N VAL A 254 -4.00 2.31 -2.90
CA VAL A 254 -4.59 2.73 -1.61
C VAL A 254 -6.08 3.08 -1.76
N ARG A 255 -6.41 3.88 -2.77
CA ARG A 255 -7.79 4.29 -3.04
C ARG A 255 -8.68 3.09 -3.36
N VAL A 256 -8.17 2.13 -4.13
CA VAL A 256 -8.89 0.88 -4.45
C VAL A 256 -9.13 0.05 -3.20
N LEU A 257 -8.16 -0.07 -2.29
CA LEU A 257 -8.32 -0.78 -1.01
C LEU A 257 -9.36 -0.10 -0.11
N VAL A 258 -9.34 1.23 0.01
CA VAL A 258 -10.35 1.97 0.79
C VAL A 258 -11.74 1.81 0.17
N ASN A 259 -11.86 1.81 -1.15
CA ASN A 259 -13.13 1.56 -1.84
C ASN A 259 -13.64 0.13 -1.63
N LEU A 260 -12.76 -0.87 -1.61
CA LEU A 260 -13.11 -2.25 -1.28
C LEU A 260 -13.65 -2.34 0.15
N LEU A 261 -12.97 -1.70 1.11
CA LEU A 261 -13.45 -1.63 2.48
C LEU A 261 -14.81 -0.91 2.59
N SER A 262 -15.02 0.17 1.84
CA SER A 262 -16.33 0.85 1.78
C SER A 262 -17.43 -0.07 1.21
N ALA A 263 -17.11 -0.87 0.20
CA ALA A 263 -18.03 -1.83 -0.41
C ALA A 263 -18.39 -2.95 0.58
N THR A 264 -17.42 -3.52 1.29
CA THR A 264 -17.68 -4.53 2.32
C THR A 264 -18.56 -3.97 3.44
N MET A 265 -18.33 -2.73 3.90
CA MET A 265 -19.23 -2.08 4.88
C MET A 265 -20.66 -1.96 4.35
N SER A 266 -20.82 -1.63 3.08
CA SER A 266 -22.13 -1.48 2.45
C SER A 266 -22.88 -2.81 2.38
N GLN A 267 -22.18 -3.88 2.02
CA GLN A 267 -22.72 -5.24 2.01
C GLN A 267 -23.00 -5.79 3.41
N ALA A 268 -22.17 -5.47 4.39
CA ALA A 268 -22.40 -5.85 5.79
C ALA A 268 -23.73 -5.32 6.34
N LYS A 269 -24.14 -4.11 5.91
CA LYS A 269 -25.46 -3.56 6.26
C LYS A 269 -26.61 -4.38 5.68
N ILE A 270 -26.46 -4.85 4.43
CA ILE A 270 -27.51 -5.58 3.70
C ILE A 270 -27.64 -7.00 4.24
N HIS A 271 -26.51 -7.65 4.52
CA HIS A 271 -26.45 -9.05 4.95
C HIS A 271 -26.35 -9.22 6.46
N SER A 272 -26.76 -8.23 7.26
CA SER A 272 -26.69 -8.31 8.73
C SER A 272 -27.48 -9.48 9.32
N GLN A 273 -28.50 -9.97 8.60
CA GLN A 273 -29.34 -11.11 8.96
C GLN A 273 -28.87 -12.45 8.36
N ASN A 274 -27.78 -12.48 7.59
CA ASN A 274 -27.20 -13.69 7.02
C ASN A 274 -25.76 -13.86 7.56
N PRO A 275 -25.60 -14.56 8.71
CA PRO A 275 -24.30 -14.68 9.39
C PRO A 275 -23.21 -15.30 8.51
N ASP A 276 -23.53 -16.33 7.74
CA ASP A 276 -22.55 -17.03 6.90
C ASP A 276 -21.98 -16.14 5.80
N LYS A 277 -22.86 -15.40 5.11
CA LYS A 277 -22.45 -14.45 4.06
C LYS A 277 -21.71 -13.26 4.68
N LEU A 278 -22.18 -12.78 5.83
CA LEU A 278 -21.57 -11.68 6.55
C LEU A 278 -20.14 -12.02 7.00
N SER A 279 -19.90 -13.23 7.50
CA SER A 279 -18.58 -13.71 7.89
C SER A 279 -17.61 -13.73 6.70
N ALA A 280 -18.05 -14.18 5.53
CA ALA A 280 -17.22 -14.14 4.31
C ALA A 280 -16.90 -12.70 3.86
N ILE A 281 -17.85 -11.77 3.97
CA ILE A 281 -17.63 -10.33 3.69
C ILE A 281 -16.65 -9.73 4.72
N PHE A 282 -16.79 -10.11 5.99
CA PHE A 282 -15.93 -9.68 7.07
C PHE A 282 -14.48 -10.16 6.87
N ALA A 283 -14.27 -11.38 6.37
CA ALA A 283 -12.96 -11.88 6.01
C ALA A 283 -12.27 -10.98 4.96
N ILE A 284 -13.00 -10.55 3.92
CA ILE A 284 -12.48 -9.60 2.91
C ILE A 284 -12.11 -8.27 3.58
N ALA A 285 -12.99 -7.73 4.43
CA ALA A 285 -12.76 -6.47 5.13
C ALA A 285 -11.48 -6.53 5.98
N ARG A 286 -11.31 -7.62 6.74
CA ARG A 286 -10.13 -7.86 7.59
C ARG A 286 -8.85 -7.93 6.78
N ALA A 287 -8.82 -8.74 5.71
CA ALA A 287 -7.65 -8.81 4.83
C ALA A 287 -7.32 -7.46 4.17
N THR A 288 -8.35 -6.68 3.82
CA THR A 288 -8.17 -5.33 3.26
C THR A 288 -7.53 -4.38 4.27
N VAL A 289 -7.92 -4.42 5.55
CA VAL A 289 -7.29 -3.61 6.61
C VAL A 289 -5.86 -4.04 6.86
N THR A 290 -5.59 -5.36 6.92
CA THR A 290 -4.23 -5.89 7.04
C THR A 290 -3.34 -5.38 5.92
N PHE A 291 -3.85 -5.28 4.69
CA PHE A 291 -3.09 -4.78 3.55
C PHE A 291 -2.99 -3.24 3.51
N LEU A 292 -4.00 -2.54 4.01
CA LEU A 292 -3.99 -1.08 4.07
C LEU A 292 -2.91 -0.56 5.03
N CYS A 293 -2.69 -1.20 6.19
CA CYS A 293 -1.69 -0.77 7.17
C CYS A 293 -0.29 -0.55 6.60
N PRO A 294 0.37 -1.52 5.93
CA PRO A 294 1.67 -1.26 5.31
C PRO A 294 1.56 -0.21 4.19
N SER A 295 0.44 -0.18 3.44
CA SER A 295 0.18 0.76 2.34
C SER A 295 0.07 2.22 2.75
N LEU A 296 -0.06 2.54 4.05
CA LEU A 296 -0.14 3.91 4.58
C LEU A 296 1.23 4.48 5.01
N GLN A 297 2.33 3.90 4.54
CA GLN A 297 3.68 4.39 4.78
C GLN A 297 4.05 5.55 3.86
N GLY A 298 3.52 6.73 4.16
CA GLY A 298 3.88 7.98 3.50
C GLY A 298 2.73 8.97 3.48
N PRO A 299 3.00 10.28 3.54
CA PRO A 299 1.95 11.29 3.58
C PRO A 299 1.10 11.30 2.32
N LEU A 300 1.67 11.02 1.14
CA LEU A 300 0.90 10.89 -0.11
C LEU A 300 -0.18 9.80 0.01
N TRP A 301 0.21 8.61 0.44
CA TRP A 301 -0.69 7.46 0.59
C TRP A 301 -1.75 7.69 1.66
N VAL A 302 -1.36 8.32 2.78
CA VAL A 302 -2.31 8.75 3.81
C VAL A 302 -3.31 9.77 3.27
N THR A 303 -2.86 10.78 2.52
CA THR A 303 -3.81 11.75 1.93
C THR A 303 -4.78 11.07 0.96
N ASP A 304 -4.32 10.12 0.16
CA ASP A 304 -5.17 9.37 -0.76
C ASP A 304 -6.23 8.53 -0.02
N ALA A 305 -5.84 7.89 1.09
CA ALA A 305 -6.76 7.12 1.92
C ALA A 305 -7.82 8.02 2.59
N LEU A 306 -7.41 9.19 3.09
CA LEU A 306 -8.31 10.18 3.69
C LEU A 306 -9.29 10.73 2.64
N ASP A 307 -8.82 11.04 1.43
CA ASP A 307 -9.67 11.50 0.33
C ASP A 307 -10.65 10.43 -0.14
N ALA A 308 -10.26 9.15 -0.08
CA ALA A 308 -11.15 8.01 -0.31
C ALA A 308 -12.15 7.76 0.84
N GLY A 309 -12.02 8.48 1.96
CA GLY A 309 -12.97 8.44 3.08
C GLY A 309 -12.67 7.37 4.13
N LEU A 310 -11.41 6.96 4.29
CA LEU A 310 -10.98 5.93 5.24
C LEU A 310 -11.58 6.12 6.65
N VAL A 311 -11.43 7.31 7.23
CA VAL A 311 -11.91 7.60 8.60
C VAL A 311 -13.41 7.33 8.72
N ARG A 312 -14.22 7.81 7.77
CA ARG A 312 -15.68 7.58 7.79
C ARG A 312 -16.03 6.09 7.70
N ILE A 313 -15.23 5.30 6.98
CA ILE A 313 -15.42 3.86 6.83
C ILE A 313 -15.09 3.12 8.13
N MET A 314 -14.04 3.52 8.85
CA MET A 314 -13.68 2.97 10.17
C MET A 314 -14.87 3.03 11.14
N PHE A 315 -15.55 4.17 11.24
CA PHE A 315 -16.75 4.30 12.09
C PHE A 315 -17.97 3.49 11.60
N ARG A 316 -18.01 3.11 10.31
CA ARG A 316 -19.08 2.24 9.77
C ARG A 316 -18.83 0.77 10.06
N ALA A 317 -17.64 0.40 10.53
CA ALA A 317 -17.26 -0.97 10.90
C ALA A 317 -18.16 -1.60 11.95
N ARG A 318 -18.87 -0.77 12.73
CA ARG A 318 -19.90 -1.21 13.67
C ARG A 318 -20.94 -2.18 13.07
N ARG A 319 -21.12 -2.15 11.75
CA ARG A 319 -22.02 -3.04 10.99
C ARG A 319 -21.65 -4.52 11.13
N PHE A 320 -20.42 -4.85 11.47
CA PHE A 320 -19.99 -6.25 11.67
C PHE A 320 -20.28 -6.79 13.07
N HIS A 321 -20.78 -5.97 14.00
CA HIS A 321 -21.10 -6.47 15.35
C HIS A 321 -22.29 -7.41 15.40
N SER A 322 -23.12 -7.48 14.34
CA SER A 322 -24.18 -8.49 14.27
C SER A 322 -23.66 -9.93 14.19
N LEU A 323 -22.34 -10.14 14.00
CA LEU A 323 -21.70 -11.46 14.08
C LEU A 323 -21.65 -12.04 15.51
N GLY A 324 -21.95 -11.25 16.55
CA GLY A 324 -22.02 -11.75 17.93
C GLY A 324 -20.66 -11.98 18.60
N ASP A 325 -20.67 -12.68 19.74
CA ASP A 325 -19.50 -12.82 20.62
C ASP A 325 -18.54 -13.95 20.22
N GLU A 326 -18.96 -14.87 19.35
CA GLU A 326 -18.08 -15.95 18.85
C GLU A 326 -16.91 -15.42 18.02
N ASP A 327 -17.07 -14.25 17.38
CA ASP A 327 -16.06 -13.61 16.53
C ASP A 327 -15.30 -12.48 17.23
N THR A 328 -15.29 -12.47 18.57
CA THR A 328 -14.68 -11.41 19.39
C THR A 328 -13.21 -11.20 19.06
N TYR A 329 -12.44 -12.29 18.91
CA TYR A 329 -11.02 -12.21 18.56
C TYR A 329 -10.80 -11.61 17.16
N SER A 330 -11.55 -12.09 16.16
CA SER A 330 -11.47 -11.61 14.77
C SER A 330 -11.86 -10.13 14.66
N THR A 331 -12.89 -9.73 15.40
CA THR A 331 -13.35 -8.33 15.50
C THR A 331 -12.31 -7.46 16.22
N GLY A 332 -11.65 -7.99 17.25
CA GLY A 332 -10.53 -7.34 17.91
C GLY A 332 -9.36 -7.04 16.99
N LEU A 333 -8.91 -8.04 16.23
CA LEU A 333 -7.85 -7.84 15.23
C LEU A 333 -8.24 -6.79 14.17
N PHE A 334 -9.51 -6.74 13.80
CA PHE A 334 -10.01 -5.76 12.83
C PHE A 334 -9.94 -4.32 13.36
N PHE A 335 -10.42 -4.07 14.59
CA PHE A 335 -10.34 -2.74 15.21
C PHE A 335 -8.92 -2.35 15.60
N SER A 336 -8.08 -3.30 16.02
CA SER A 336 -6.65 -3.06 16.23
C SER A 336 -5.96 -2.65 14.93
N GLY A 337 -6.33 -3.27 13.81
CA GLY A 337 -5.90 -2.83 12.48
C GLY A 337 -6.29 -1.39 12.17
N PHE A 338 -7.51 -0.96 12.52
CA PHE A 338 -7.88 0.45 12.38
C PHE A 338 -7.14 1.38 13.33
N ALA A 339 -6.88 0.97 14.56
CA ALA A 339 -6.08 1.74 15.50
C ALA A 339 -4.66 1.97 14.94
N ASN A 340 -4.04 0.93 14.37
CA ASN A 340 -2.75 1.03 13.70
C ASN A 340 -2.78 1.95 12.47
N ALA A 341 -3.83 1.87 11.64
CA ALA A 341 -4.00 2.79 10.53
C ALA A 341 -4.16 4.25 11.01
N LEU A 342 -4.88 4.50 12.11
CA LEU A 342 -4.98 5.84 12.72
C LEU A 342 -3.64 6.33 13.27
N ARG A 343 -2.86 5.47 13.94
CA ARG A 343 -1.50 5.82 14.41
C ARG A 343 -0.57 6.19 13.25
N LEU A 344 -0.72 5.55 12.09
CA LEU A 344 0.00 5.95 10.87
C LEU A 344 -0.48 7.31 10.37
N VAL A 345 -1.80 7.55 10.34
CA VAL A 345 -2.34 8.89 10.00
C VAL A 345 -1.78 9.95 10.96
N GLU A 346 -1.75 9.66 12.26
CA GLU A 346 -1.21 10.51 13.33
C GLU A 346 0.25 10.90 13.07
N LEU A 347 1.10 9.91 12.76
CA LEU A 347 2.51 10.10 12.44
C LEU A 347 2.69 11.15 11.33
N TYR A 348 1.88 11.05 10.28
CA TYR A 348 1.95 11.96 9.13
C TYR A 348 1.15 13.27 9.31
N MET A 349 0.55 13.55 10.47
CA MET A 349 -0.19 14.82 10.69
C MET A 349 0.69 16.07 10.73
N LEU A 350 2.01 15.91 10.85
CA LEU A 350 2.98 16.99 10.71
C LEU A 350 2.83 17.67 9.34
N TYR A 351 2.48 16.89 8.31
CA TYR A 351 2.19 17.40 6.98
C TYR A 351 0.84 18.13 6.92
N PRO A 352 0.80 19.41 6.49
CA PRO A 352 -0.44 20.19 6.38
C PRO A 352 -1.50 19.52 5.51
N SER A 353 -1.07 18.84 4.44
CA SER A 353 -1.92 18.14 3.48
C SER A 353 -2.72 16.99 4.11
N VAL A 354 -2.10 16.24 5.04
CA VAL A 354 -2.71 15.16 5.83
C VAL A 354 -3.61 15.75 6.89
N ARG A 355 -3.10 16.68 7.69
CA ARG A 355 -3.83 17.32 8.79
C ARG A 355 -5.15 17.94 8.36
N ARG A 356 -5.16 18.70 7.26
CA ARG A 356 -6.37 19.35 6.72
C ARG A 356 -7.45 18.33 6.34
N ARG A 357 -7.06 17.24 5.69
CA ARG A 357 -7.99 16.16 5.27
C ARG A 357 -8.52 15.37 6.45
N PHE A 358 -7.67 15.13 7.45
CA PHE A 358 -8.09 14.50 8.69
C PHE A 358 -9.12 15.35 9.45
N LEU A 359 -8.86 16.65 9.65
CA LEU A 359 -9.81 17.55 10.32
C LEU A 359 -11.14 17.69 9.56
N LYS A 360 -11.12 17.65 8.23
CA LYS A 360 -12.33 17.55 7.41
C LYS A 360 -13.11 16.26 7.72
N SER A 361 -12.40 15.15 7.87
CA SER A 361 -13.00 13.86 8.23
C SER A 361 -13.59 13.87 9.64
N VAL A 362 -12.92 14.49 10.62
CA VAL A 362 -13.45 14.71 11.98
C VAL A 362 -14.77 15.44 11.92
N THR A 363 -14.82 16.57 11.20
CA THR A 363 -16.05 17.37 11.04
C THR A 363 -17.19 16.53 10.46
N GLN A 364 -16.90 15.69 9.45
CA GLN A 364 -17.89 14.80 8.85
C GLN A 364 -18.38 13.71 9.81
N VAL A 365 -17.48 13.09 10.57
CA VAL A 365 -17.82 12.06 11.57
C VAL A 365 -18.74 12.63 12.64
N THR A 366 -18.40 13.80 13.18
CA THR A 366 -19.21 14.50 14.19
C THR A 366 -20.57 14.91 13.62
N THR A 367 -20.61 15.53 12.43
CA THR A 367 -21.87 15.97 11.80
C THR A 367 -22.83 14.80 11.53
N LEU A 368 -22.30 13.61 11.22
CA LEU A 368 -23.10 12.42 10.96
C LEU A 368 -23.47 11.62 12.24
N GLY A 369 -23.03 12.10 13.41
CA GLY A 369 -23.18 11.41 14.70
C GLY A 369 -22.60 10.00 14.68
N LEU A 370 -21.50 9.79 13.93
CA LEU A 370 -20.88 8.47 13.79
C LEU A 370 -20.06 8.08 15.02
N GLU A 371 -19.52 9.07 15.72
CA GLU A 371 -18.83 8.91 17.00
C GLU A 371 -19.75 8.30 18.05
N ASP A 372 -20.87 8.97 18.38
CA ASP A 372 -21.81 8.53 19.42
C ASP A 372 -22.41 7.14 19.13
N LYS A 373 -22.56 6.85 17.83
CA LYS A 373 -23.05 5.58 17.30
C LYS A 373 -22.07 4.42 17.46
N LEU A 374 -20.78 4.72 17.53
CA LEU A 374 -19.74 3.78 17.93
C LEU A 374 -19.65 3.80 19.48
N TYR A 375 -19.70 5.01 20.10
CA TYR A 375 -20.03 5.40 21.49
C TYR A 375 -20.76 4.32 22.30
N SER A 376 -21.92 3.96 21.79
CA SER A 376 -22.83 3.03 22.46
C SER A 376 -22.34 1.57 22.52
N MET A 377 -21.27 1.22 21.82
CA MET A 377 -20.77 -0.17 21.65
C MET A 377 -19.46 -0.43 22.40
N PHE A 378 -18.96 0.56 23.15
CA PHE A 378 -17.63 0.63 23.75
C PHE A 378 -17.47 -0.06 25.12
N SER A 379 -18.47 -0.80 25.61
CA SER A 379 -18.27 -1.69 26.77
C SER A 379 -17.32 -2.87 26.47
N ARG A 380 -16.87 -3.01 25.21
CA ARG A 380 -15.99 -4.09 24.76
C ARG A 380 -14.56 -3.61 24.61
N GLU A 381 -13.63 -4.29 25.29
CA GLU A 381 -12.19 -3.97 25.31
C GLU A 381 -11.58 -3.80 23.91
N HIS A 382 -12.04 -4.58 22.94
CA HIS A 382 -11.56 -4.62 21.56
C HIS A 382 -11.75 -3.33 20.75
N VAL A 383 -12.67 -2.44 21.16
CA VAL A 383 -12.90 -1.13 20.49
C VAL A 383 -12.13 0.00 21.19
N ARG A 384 -11.68 -0.22 22.43
CA ARG A 384 -10.99 0.78 23.25
C ARG A 384 -9.69 1.25 22.61
N GLU A 385 -8.92 0.34 22.00
CA GLU A 385 -7.67 0.70 21.33
C GLU A 385 -7.90 1.69 20.18
N PHE A 386 -8.93 1.43 19.36
CA PHE A 386 -9.33 2.32 18.27
C PHE A 386 -9.78 3.70 18.80
N GLN A 387 -10.53 3.74 19.90
CA GLN A 387 -10.94 5.00 20.53
C GLN A 387 -9.76 5.82 21.02
N VAL A 388 -8.82 5.21 21.73
CA VAL A 388 -7.63 5.92 22.23
C VAL A 388 -6.87 6.53 21.05
N ALA A 389 -6.61 5.74 19.99
CA ALA A 389 -5.95 6.23 18.79
C ALA A 389 -6.73 7.38 18.11
N TRP A 390 -8.06 7.32 18.08
CA TRP A 390 -8.91 8.37 17.53
C TRP A 390 -8.85 9.68 18.32
N GLU A 391 -8.94 9.60 19.65
CA GLU A 391 -8.83 10.78 20.52
C GLU A 391 -7.45 11.43 20.44
N ASP A 392 -6.40 10.62 20.41
CA ASP A 392 -5.02 11.08 20.28
C ASP A 392 -4.81 11.79 18.95
N CYS A 393 -5.29 11.20 17.85
CA CYS A 393 -5.32 11.83 16.52
C CYS A 393 -6.04 13.20 16.53
N LYS A 394 -7.22 13.30 17.15
CA LYS A 394 -7.96 14.56 17.25
C LYS A 394 -7.19 15.62 18.04
N ARG A 395 -6.63 15.24 19.19
CA ARG A 395 -5.86 16.15 20.06
C ARG A 395 -4.65 16.70 19.31
N ARG A 396 -3.86 15.82 18.70
CA ARG A 396 -2.67 16.18 17.93
C ARG A 396 -3.00 17.04 16.72
N ALA A 397 -4.02 16.67 15.94
CA ALA A 397 -4.44 17.43 14.76
C ALA A 397 -4.85 18.87 15.10
N ARG A 398 -5.57 19.07 16.21
CA ARG A 398 -5.99 20.40 16.68
C ARG A 398 -4.80 21.23 17.16
N ALA A 399 -3.91 20.65 17.97
CA ALA A 399 -2.73 21.34 18.47
C ALA A 399 -1.82 21.81 17.31
N LEU A 400 -1.51 20.92 16.36
CA LEU A 400 -0.75 21.26 15.17
C LEU A 400 -1.44 22.27 14.27
N TRP A 401 -2.77 22.26 14.20
CA TRP A 401 -3.53 23.20 13.38
C TRP A 401 -3.51 24.61 13.97
N SER A 402 -3.68 24.72 15.29
CA SER A 402 -3.56 26.00 16.00
C SER A 402 -2.15 26.57 15.82
N TYR A 403 -1.11 25.74 16.00
CA TYR A 403 0.27 26.15 15.80
C TYR A 403 0.55 26.58 14.36
N TYR A 404 0.17 25.74 13.38
CA TYR A 404 0.31 26.06 11.97
C TYR A 404 -0.35 27.38 11.60
N LYS A 405 -1.56 27.66 12.09
CA LYS A 405 -2.25 28.93 11.84
C LYS A 405 -1.49 30.13 12.40
N ALA A 406 -0.95 30.02 13.62
CA ALA A 406 -0.22 31.10 14.27
C ALA A 406 1.11 31.41 13.55
N VAL A 407 1.80 30.37 13.10
CA VAL A 407 3.07 30.50 12.37
C VAL A 407 2.83 31.01 10.95
N THR A 408 1.85 30.45 10.24
CA THR A 408 1.59 30.83 8.83
C THR A 408 0.83 32.14 8.66
N SER A 409 0.15 32.67 9.68
CA SER A 409 -0.44 34.01 9.61
C SER A 409 0.60 35.11 9.38
N ASN A 410 1.87 34.85 9.73
CA ASN A 410 2.99 35.75 9.50
C ASN A 410 3.79 35.40 8.24
N TRP A 411 3.49 34.28 7.56
CA TRP A 411 4.21 33.80 6.38
C TRP A 411 3.53 34.31 5.11
N LEU A 412 3.84 35.54 4.71
CA LEU A 412 3.44 36.09 3.41
C LEU A 412 4.15 35.32 2.27
N SER A 413 3.41 34.42 1.63
CA SER A 413 3.66 33.84 0.29
C SER A 413 5.02 33.18 0.02
N PHE A 414 5.17 31.89 0.38
CA PHE A 414 6.12 31.00 -0.29
C PHE A 414 5.37 30.15 -1.33
N CYS A 415 5.57 30.45 -2.62
CA CYS A 415 5.15 29.58 -3.71
C CYS A 415 6.27 28.59 -4.04
N SER A 416 6.01 27.30 -3.86
CA SER A 416 6.98 26.19 -3.90
C SER A 416 7.42 25.77 -5.32
N TYR A 417 7.80 26.71 -6.19
CA TYR A 417 8.34 26.38 -7.51
C TYR A 417 9.67 27.09 -7.78
N ASP A 418 10.76 26.53 -7.29
CA ASP A 418 12.14 26.95 -7.61
C ASP A 418 12.54 26.75 -9.09
N ARG A 419 11.62 26.28 -9.96
CA ARG A 419 11.81 26.17 -11.41
C ARG A 419 11.17 27.29 -12.25
N VAL A 420 10.77 28.40 -11.63
CA VAL A 420 10.42 29.64 -12.37
C VAL A 420 11.51 30.71 -12.24
N SER A 421 12.70 30.32 -11.78
CA SER A 421 13.87 31.20 -11.75
C SER A 421 14.62 31.12 -13.08
N LEU A 422 14.04 31.66 -14.14
CA LEU A 422 14.71 32.21 -15.34
C LEU A 422 13.62 32.56 -16.35
N VAL A 423 13.16 33.81 -16.25
CA VAL A 423 12.80 34.77 -17.30
C VAL A 423 11.72 35.64 -16.68
N ILE A 424 12.13 36.81 -16.21
CA ILE A 424 11.51 38.13 -16.43
C ILE A 424 12.12 39.04 -15.37
N ASP A 425 13.16 39.75 -15.81
CA ASP A 425 13.60 41.01 -15.23
C ASP A 425 12.50 42.05 -15.53
N LEU A 426 11.78 42.52 -14.50
CA LEU A 426 10.89 43.67 -14.62
C LEU A 426 10.89 44.45 -13.31
N GLN A 427 11.67 45.53 -13.30
CA GLN A 427 11.37 46.72 -12.52
C GLN A 427 9.88 47.09 -12.71
N GLY A 428 9.11 47.13 -11.61
CA GLY A 428 7.86 47.90 -11.55
C GLY A 428 6.51 47.18 -11.69
N CYS A 429 6.38 45.89 -11.38
CA CYS A 429 5.05 45.23 -11.34
C CYS A 429 4.81 44.42 -10.05
N HIS A 430 4.01 44.98 -9.13
CA HIS A 430 3.37 44.22 -8.05
C HIS A 430 2.27 43.32 -8.63
N SER A 431 2.64 42.12 -9.06
CA SER A 431 1.69 41.09 -9.54
C SER A 431 1.86 39.81 -8.74
N TYR A 432 1.00 39.63 -7.73
CA TYR A 432 0.90 38.41 -6.92
C TYR A 432 0.39 37.24 -7.77
N PHE A 433 1.24 36.25 -8.05
CA PHE A 433 0.79 34.97 -8.58
C PHE A 433 0.30 34.08 -7.43
N PHE A 434 -1.02 33.98 -7.27
CA PHE A 434 -1.66 33.03 -6.36
C PHE A 434 -1.64 31.62 -6.97
N CYS A 435 -0.92 30.70 -6.33
CA CYS A 435 -0.96 29.29 -6.67
C CYS A 435 -2.34 28.69 -6.29
N SER A 436 -3.03 28.13 -7.28
CA SER A 436 -4.40 27.60 -7.19
C SER A 436 -4.60 26.42 -6.21
N ALA A 437 -3.56 25.99 -5.49
CA ALA A 437 -3.65 24.99 -4.42
C ALA A 437 -4.17 25.55 -3.08
N LEU A 438 -4.25 26.89 -2.93
CA LEU A 438 -4.49 27.54 -1.63
C LEU A 438 -5.84 28.24 -1.45
N LEU A 439 -6.78 28.22 -2.40
CA LEU A 439 -8.09 28.84 -2.17
C LEU A 439 -9.05 27.92 -1.37
N PRO A 440 -9.57 28.36 -0.21
CA PRO A 440 -10.84 27.88 0.30
C PRO A 440 -11.93 28.65 -0.43
N VAL A 441 -12.61 28.03 -1.40
CA VAL A 441 -13.84 28.64 -1.93
C VAL A 441 -14.95 28.37 -0.92
N GLY A 442 -15.11 29.28 0.04
CA GLY A 442 -16.34 29.42 0.80
C GLY A 442 -17.36 30.12 -0.08
N ILE A 443 -18.32 29.38 -0.63
CA ILE A 443 -19.50 29.99 -1.25
C ILE A 443 -20.50 30.23 -0.12
N SER A 444 -20.65 31.48 0.30
CA SER A 444 -21.76 31.90 1.16
C SER A 444 -23.06 31.69 0.41
N ARG A 445 -24.00 31.06 1.09
CA ARG A 445 -25.29 30.63 0.58
C ARG A 445 -26.28 31.77 0.78
N GLU A 446 -26.45 32.63 -0.20
CA GLU A 446 -27.59 33.55 -0.26
C GLU A 446 -27.96 33.78 -1.72
N GLU A 447 -29.20 33.39 -2.03
CA GLU A 447 -30.03 33.77 -3.18
C GLU A 447 -29.52 33.45 -4.59
N SER A 448 -29.98 32.32 -5.15
CA SER A 448 -30.79 32.28 -6.39
C SER A 448 -30.84 30.86 -7.02
N ASN A 449 -32.08 30.39 -7.14
CA ASN A 449 -32.64 29.45 -8.12
C ASN A 449 -31.72 28.43 -8.83
N GLY A 450 -31.73 27.20 -8.31
CA GLY A 450 -32.00 26.00 -9.10
C GLY A 450 -31.13 25.69 -10.31
N TYR A 451 -29.86 25.30 -10.12
CA TYR A 451 -29.16 24.38 -11.03
C TYR A 451 -28.19 23.49 -10.23
N ALA A 452 -28.35 22.17 -10.33
CA ALA A 452 -27.39 21.20 -9.84
C ALA A 452 -26.22 21.09 -10.84
N VAL A 453 -24.99 21.37 -10.40
CA VAL A 453 -23.80 21.31 -11.27
C VAL A 453 -22.93 20.10 -10.91
N HIS A 454 -22.87 19.17 -11.85
CA HIS A 454 -21.99 17.99 -11.90
C HIS A 454 -20.52 18.44 -12.16
N PRO A 455 -19.48 17.75 -11.65
CA PRO A 455 -18.09 18.17 -11.83
C PRO A 455 -17.58 17.78 -13.22
N VAL A 456 -17.92 18.57 -14.24
CA VAL A 456 -17.30 18.54 -15.56
C VAL A 456 -17.08 19.99 -15.99
N TYR A 457 -15.81 20.39 -16.10
CA TYR A 457 -15.29 21.52 -16.86
C TYR A 457 -16.11 22.83 -16.92
N SER A 458 -15.55 23.93 -16.39
CA SER A 458 -15.82 25.25 -16.96
C SER A 458 -14.59 26.15 -16.94
N LYS A 459 -13.98 26.25 -18.12
CA LYS A 459 -12.96 27.22 -18.53
C LYS A 459 -13.56 28.65 -18.70
N HIS A 460 -14.84 28.84 -18.39
CA HIS A 460 -15.59 30.07 -18.67
C HIS A 460 -15.93 30.91 -17.43
N ILE A 461 -15.97 30.33 -16.23
CA ILE A 461 -16.35 31.09 -15.03
C ILE A 461 -15.22 32.05 -14.58
N ALA A 462 -13.96 31.68 -14.80
CA ALA A 462 -12.81 32.53 -14.44
C ALA A 462 -12.66 33.78 -15.34
N LEU A 463 -13.28 33.81 -16.52
CA LEU A 463 -13.18 34.93 -17.46
C LEU A 463 -14.19 36.05 -17.17
N SER A 464 -15.40 35.73 -16.69
CA SER A 464 -16.39 36.78 -16.37
C SER A 464 -16.03 37.57 -15.12
N HIS A 465 -15.47 36.90 -14.10
CA HIS A 465 -15.20 37.53 -12.80
C HIS A 465 -14.05 38.54 -12.81
N VAL A 466 -13.16 38.46 -13.83
CA VAL A 466 -12.03 39.38 -14.00
C VAL A 466 -12.40 40.57 -14.90
N GLN A 467 -13.41 40.43 -15.77
CA GLN A 467 -13.88 41.54 -16.62
C GLN A 467 -14.69 42.58 -15.83
N ASP A 468 -15.42 42.18 -14.78
CA ASP A 468 -16.21 43.12 -13.97
C ASP A 468 -15.39 43.96 -12.97
N LYS A 469 -14.11 43.62 -12.75
CA LYS A 469 -13.26 44.29 -11.74
C LYS A 469 -12.15 45.18 -12.30
N ILE A 470 -12.00 45.28 -13.61
CA ILE A 470 -11.00 46.15 -14.22
C ILE A 470 -11.74 47.21 -15.03
N GLY A 471 -11.83 48.40 -14.42
CA GLY A 471 -12.34 49.59 -15.06
C GLY A 471 -11.69 49.83 -16.43
N SER A 472 -12.50 50.30 -17.35
CA SER A 472 -12.18 50.75 -18.69
C SER A 472 -10.93 51.63 -18.73
N GLN A 473 -9.76 51.04 -19.04
CA GLN A 473 -8.66 51.61 -19.84
C GLN A 473 -7.41 50.73 -19.68
N GLY A 474 -7.12 49.96 -20.73
CA GLY A 474 -5.90 49.15 -20.78
C GLY A 474 -6.05 48.01 -21.78
N THR A 475 -5.67 48.25 -23.02
CA THR A 475 -5.52 47.19 -24.04
C THR A 475 -4.41 46.23 -23.62
N VAL A 476 -4.77 45.12 -22.97
CA VAL A 476 -3.87 43.99 -22.77
C VAL A 476 -3.86 43.15 -24.04
N LYS A 477 -2.72 43.18 -24.76
CA LYS A 477 -2.42 42.22 -25.83
C LYS A 477 -2.30 40.83 -25.21
N LEU A 478 -3.38 40.05 -25.29
CA LEU A 478 -3.41 38.67 -24.83
C LEU A 478 -2.57 37.82 -25.80
N VAL A 479 -1.30 37.59 -25.45
CA VAL A 479 -0.47 36.59 -26.13
C VAL A 479 -1.08 35.21 -25.83
N ARG A 480 -1.83 34.70 -26.80
CA ARG A 480 -2.49 33.40 -26.77
C ARG A 480 -1.45 32.28 -26.84
N ARG A 481 -0.71 32.03 -25.76
CA ARG A 481 0.04 30.77 -25.59
C ARG A 481 -0.94 29.73 -25.08
N SER A 482 -1.34 28.85 -25.98
CA SER A 482 -2.05 27.62 -25.69
C SER A 482 -1.28 26.82 -24.64
N VAL A 483 -1.63 26.97 -23.36
CA VAL A 483 -1.24 26.00 -22.34
C VAL A 483 -1.98 24.72 -22.69
N LYS A 484 -1.32 23.84 -23.45
CA LYS A 484 -1.59 22.42 -23.34
C LYS A 484 -1.49 22.14 -21.84
N LEU A 485 -2.62 21.85 -21.20
CA LEU A 485 -2.63 21.03 -20.00
C LEU A 485 -1.97 19.72 -20.42
N GLN A 486 -0.63 19.69 -20.42
CA GLN A 486 0.06 18.47 -20.12
C GLN A 486 -0.53 18.06 -18.79
N MET A 487 -1.32 16.98 -18.81
CA MET A 487 -1.31 16.10 -17.66
C MET A 487 0.17 15.89 -17.37
N ILE A 488 0.65 16.55 -16.32
CA ILE A 488 1.90 16.17 -15.70
C ILE A 488 1.60 14.77 -15.19
N THR A 489 1.83 13.77 -16.04
CA THR A 489 2.23 12.46 -15.58
C THR A 489 3.37 12.74 -14.61
N LEU A 490 3.09 12.60 -13.33
CA LEU A 490 4.04 12.67 -12.21
C LEU A 490 5.06 11.54 -12.41
N THR A 491 5.94 11.68 -13.41
CA THR A 491 7.04 10.75 -13.70
C THR A 491 8.33 11.21 -13.04
N ASP A 492 8.33 12.37 -12.39
CA ASP A 492 9.40 12.86 -11.54
C ASP A 492 8.79 13.08 -10.15
N PRO A 493 9.17 12.30 -9.11
CA PRO A 493 8.65 12.53 -7.77
C PRO A 493 9.14 13.91 -7.34
N THR A 494 8.20 14.85 -7.21
CA THR A 494 8.44 16.15 -6.59
C THR A 494 9.28 15.98 -5.33
N GLN A 495 10.36 16.74 -5.16
CA GLN A 495 11.14 16.76 -3.92
C GLN A 495 10.19 16.90 -2.74
N TYR A 496 10.07 15.83 -1.97
CA TYR A 496 9.19 15.74 -0.81
C TYR A 496 10.07 15.35 0.39
N PRO A 497 10.01 16.07 1.52
CA PRO A 497 9.11 17.18 1.84
C PRO A 497 9.34 18.43 0.99
N SER A 498 8.26 19.20 0.75
CA SER A 498 8.36 20.48 0.04
C SER A 498 9.08 21.53 0.90
N ASN A 499 9.56 22.63 0.31
CA ASN A 499 10.19 23.72 1.07
C ASN A 499 9.25 24.28 2.17
N MET A 500 7.93 24.28 1.92
CA MET A 500 6.94 24.69 2.92
C MET A 500 6.82 23.70 4.08
N ASP A 501 6.91 22.40 3.79
CA ASP A 501 6.92 21.37 4.83
C ASP A 501 8.19 21.49 5.68
N LYS A 502 9.37 21.69 5.04
CA LYS A 502 10.65 21.91 5.73
C LYS A 502 10.62 23.15 6.63
N ALA A 503 10.12 24.27 6.12
CA ALA A 503 9.98 25.49 6.93
C ALA A 503 9.06 25.26 8.15
N PHE A 504 7.96 24.52 7.96
CA PHE A 504 7.08 24.15 9.07
C PHE A 504 7.75 23.20 10.07
N PHE A 505 8.63 22.31 9.62
CA PHE A 505 9.42 21.44 10.49
C PHE A 505 10.43 22.24 11.33
N CYS A 506 11.14 23.21 10.75
CA CYS A 506 11.99 24.14 11.50
C CYS A 506 11.19 24.90 12.55
N ALA A 507 10.03 25.47 12.18
CA ALA A 507 9.18 26.16 13.14
C ALA A 507 8.72 25.25 14.30
N ILE A 508 8.48 23.95 14.05
CA ILE A 508 8.17 23.00 15.12
C ILE A 508 9.39 22.78 16.04
N ILE A 509 10.61 22.72 15.48
CA ILE A 509 11.84 22.60 16.25
C ILE A 509 12.01 23.82 17.16
N ASP A 510 11.88 25.03 16.63
CA ASP A 510 12.06 26.27 17.39
C ASP A 510 11.10 26.34 18.59
N ASP A 511 9.80 26.13 18.36
CA ASP A 511 8.78 26.13 19.41
C ASP A 511 8.92 24.94 20.37
N TYR A 512 9.49 23.81 19.92
CA TYR A 512 9.85 22.72 20.83
C TYR A 512 10.97 23.15 21.78
N VAL A 513 12.04 23.76 21.26
CA VAL A 513 13.19 24.22 22.04
C VAL A 513 12.75 25.26 23.07
N GLU A 514 11.97 26.26 22.64
CA GLU A 514 11.45 27.31 23.51
C GLU A 514 10.65 26.74 24.70
N LYS A 515 9.70 25.82 24.41
CA LYS A 515 8.85 25.22 25.46
C LYS A 515 9.58 24.27 26.40
N ASN A 516 10.73 23.76 25.99
CA ASN A 516 11.46 22.72 26.70
C ASN A 516 12.86 23.18 27.15
N ALA A 517 13.10 24.49 27.17
CA ALA A 517 14.42 25.06 27.37
C ALA A 517 15.08 24.58 28.69
N GLU A 518 14.41 24.69 29.83
CA GLU A 518 14.96 24.23 31.13
C GLU A 518 15.39 22.75 31.10
N MET A 519 14.57 21.87 30.50
CA MET A 519 14.85 20.45 30.40
C MET A 519 16.01 20.14 29.43
N ILE A 520 16.10 20.88 28.33
CA ILE A 520 17.23 20.80 27.38
C ILE A 520 18.51 21.25 28.08
N PHE A 521 18.46 22.36 28.83
CA PHE A 521 19.58 22.89 29.60
C PHE A 521 20.10 21.84 30.59
N HIS A 522 19.23 21.24 31.41
CA HIS A 522 19.65 20.19 32.35
C HIS A 522 20.27 18.97 31.65
N LYS A 523 19.70 18.52 30.52
CA LYS A 523 20.25 17.39 29.75
C LYS A 523 21.63 17.72 29.16
N GLN A 524 21.82 18.94 28.67
CA GLN A 524 23.11 19.40 28.14
C GLN A 524 24.16 19.48 29.26
N SER A 525 23.81 20.10 30.39
CA SER A 525 24.71 20.23 31.55
C SER A 525 25.15 18.86 32.06
N PHE A 526 24.22 17.90 32.17
CA PHE A 526 24.54 16.52 32.55
C PHE A 526 25.44 15.82 31.52
N PHE A 527 25.20 16.03 30.22
CA PHE A 527 26.04 15.48 29.15
C PHE A 527 27.48 16.02 29.23
N VAL A 528 27.65 17.33 29.44
CA VAL A 528 28.96 17.98 29.57
C VAL A 528 29.71 17.48 30.81
N GLN A 529 29.04 17.40 31.96
CA GLN A 529 29.64 16.86 33.19
C GLN A 529 30.15 15.43 33.01
N THR A 530 29.31 14.55 32.45
CA THR A 530 29.66 13.13 32.24
C THR A 530 30.74 12.91 31.17
N HIS A 531 30.86 13.80 30.17
CA HIS A 531 31.91 13.74 29.16
C HIS A 531 33.26 14.25 29.70
N ASN A 532 33.25 15.32 30.50
CA ASN A 532 34.46 15.86 31.12
C ASN A 532 35.09 14.87 32.13
N GLU A 533 34.28 14.09 32.84
CA GLU A 533 34.75 13.06 33.78
C GLU A 533 35.40 11.83 33.10
N ARG A 534 35.12 11.58 31.81
CA ARG A 534 35.62 10.39 31.09
C ARG A 534 37.00 10.55 30.44
N GLY A 535 37.60 11.73 30.52
CA GLY A 535 38.91 12.04 29.94
C GLY A 535 38.89 11.99 28.41
N ALA A 536 38.95 13.17 27.76
CA ALA A 536 39.00 13.30 26.31
C ALA A 536 40.19 12.51 25.72
N SER A 537 39.89 11.32 25.21
CA SER A 537 40.81 10.49 24.43
C SER A 537 40.14 10.13 23.11
N GLY A 538 39.88 11.17 22.31
CA GLY A 538 39.32 11.09 20.96
C GLY A 538 40.29 11.64 19.90
N PRO A 539 40.13 11.28 18.62
CA PRO A 539 41.02 11.71 17.52
C PRO A 539 41.02 13.23 17.32
N SER A 540 42.15 13.88 16.99
CA SER A 540 42.39 15.34 17.10
C SER A 540 41.39 16.33 16.46
N TRP A 541 40.42 15.89 15.65
CA TRP A 541 39.30 16.73 15.26
C TRP A 541 38.26 16.89 16.38
N TYR A 542 38.32 16.06 17.44
CA TYR A 542 37.43 16.06 18.61
C TYR A 542 37.55 17.28 19.51
N GLU A 543 38.71 17.95 19.54
CA GLU A 543 38.99 19.03 20.50
C GLU A 543 38.10 20.27 20.30
N ASN A 544 37.38 20.36 19.18
CA ASN A 544 36.48 21.47 18.85
C ASN A 544 34.98 21.19 19.08
N TYR A 545 34.58 19.96 19.48
CA TYR A 545 33.18 19.53 19.57
C TYR A 545 32.70 19.33 21.02
N ASN A 546 32.77 20.39 21.85
CA ASN A 546 32.36 20.32 23.26
C ASN A 546 30.84 20.49 23.50
N GLN A 547 30.01 20.42 22.45
CA GLN A 547 28.56 20.61 22.54
C GLN A 547 27.85 19.33 22.09
N GLY A 548 27.19 18.64 23.03
CA GLY A 548 26.26 17.56 22.66
C GLY A 548 25.18 18.08 21.70
N ILE A 549 24.79 17.24 20.75
CA ILE A 549 23.79 17.55 19.73
C ILE A 549 22.40 17.22 20.28
N LEU A 550 21.46 18.17 20.16
CA LEU A 550 20.07 17.93 20.48
C LEU A 550 19.39 17.13 19.36
N VAL A 551 19.03 15.90 19.66
CA VAL A 551 18.29 15.01 18.76
C VAL A 551 16.81 15.03 19.13
N LEU A 552 15.95 15.38 18.16
CA LEU A 552 14.50 15.42 18.30
C LEU A 552 13.83 14.34 17.43
N GLU A 553 13.03 13.48 18.05
CA GLU A 553 12.39 12.33 17.39
C GLU A 553 10.91 12.64 17.10
N PHE A 554 10.57 13.11 15.90
CA PHE A 554 9.20 13.37 15.45
C PHE A 554 8.59 12.23 14.60
N ASP A 555 9.41 11.29 14.17
CA ASP A 555 9.11 10.09 13.38
C ASP A 555 8.59 8.90 14.22
N GLN A 556 8.49 9.05 15.54
CA GLN A 556 8.03 8.00 16.46
C GLN A 556 6.51 8.06 16.76
N ILE A 557 5.88 6.89 16.77
CA ILE A 557 4.47 6.66 17.16
C ILE A 557 4.38 6.48 18.69
N GLY A 558 3.32 7.00 19.31
CA GLY A 558 3.01 6.76 20.74
C GLY A 558 3.46 7.85 21.71
N LEU A 559 4.10 8.91 21.21
CA LEU A 559 4.31 10.16 21.94
C LEU A 559 3.23 11.15 21.51
N ASN A 560 2.04 11.05 22.09
CA ASN A 560 0.85 11.78 21.62
C ASN A 560 1.01 13.31 21.65
N ASP A 561 1.91 13.78 22.52
CA ASP A 561 2.30 15.18 22.59
C ASP A 561 3.56 15.42 21.74
N ILE A 562 3.45 16.36 20.79
CA ILE A 562 4.56 16.76 19.91
C ILE A 562 5.61 17.54 20.69
N TRP A 563 5.20 18.19 21.78
CA TRP A 563 6.05 18.98 22.65
C TRP A 563 6.56 18.19 23.86
N SER A 564 6.30 16.88 23.91
CA SER A 564 6.73 16.03 25.03
C SER A 564 8.26 16.01 25.17
N PRO A 565 8.81 16.29 26.37
CA PRO A 565 10.25 16.22 26.68
C PRO A 565 10.93 14.90 26.31
N ARG A 566 10.16 13.80 26.25
CA ARG A 566 10.63 12.46 25.88
C ARG A 566 11.13 12.35 24.43
N ARG A 567 10.84 13.33 23.58
CA ARG A 567 11.29 13.37 22.18
C ARG A 567 12.73 13.86 22.03
N ALA A 568 13.28 14.50 23.07
CA ALA A 568 14.62 15.08 23.06
C ALA A 568 15.65 14.17 23.74
N ARG A 569 16.82 14.04 23.13
CA ARG A 569 18.04 13.51 23.77
C ARG A 569 19.25 14.35 23.35
N ILE A 570 20.28 14.38 24.20
CA ILE A 570 21.57 14.99 23.88
C ILE A 570 22.56 13.86 23.61
N GLU A 571 23.20 13.89 22.45
CA GLU A 571 24.10 12.84 21.98
C GLU A 571 25.41 13.41 21.42
N ASP A 572 26.48 12.61 21.47
CA ASP A 572 27.74 12.94 20.82
C ASP A 572 27.58 12.91 19.29
N VAL A 573 28.25 13.82 18.58
CA VAL A 573 28.28 13.87 17.10
C VAL A 573 28.64 12.53 16.47
N VAL A 574 29.52 11.73 17.08
CA VAL A 574 29.89 10.39 16.62
C VAL A 574 28.72 9.42 16.72
N VAL A 575 27.94 9.49 17.80
CA VAL A 575 26.75 8.65 18.00
C VAL A 575 25.68 9.03 16.97
N VAL A 576 25.47 10.32 16.76
CA VAL A 576 24.53 10.83 15.75
C VAL A 576 24.97 10.44 14.34
N ALA A 577 26.25 10.59 14.01
CA ALA A 577 26.82 10.22 12.71
C ALA A 577 26.75 8.69 12.45
N ALA A 578 26.80 7.88 13.51
CA ALA A 578 26.63 6.44 13.42
C ALA A 578 25.16 5.99 13.29
N ASP A 579 24.19 6.89 13.51
CA ASP A 579 22.77 6.62 13.30
C ASP A 579 22.53 6.16 11.86
N LYS A 580 21.87 5.01 11.70
CA LYS A 580 21.61 4.41 10.38
C LYS A 580 20.85 5.35 9.45
N ARG A 581 20.02 6.25 9.99
CA ARG A 581 19.25 7.25 9.23
C ARG A 581 20.13 8.32 8.60
N ILE A 582 21.25 8.66 9.25
CA ILE A 582 22.22 9.65 8.76
C ILE A 582 23.28 8.96 7.91
N LYS A 583 23.85 7.85 8.39
CA LYS A 583 24.90 7.09 7.71
C LYS A 583 24.50 6.59 6.32
N ALA A 584 23.20 6.39 6.07
CA ALA A 584 22.69 5.94 4.79
C ALA A 584 22.84 6.97 3.66
N ASP A 585 22.98 8.26 3.98
CA ASP A 585 23.08 9.34 3.00
C ASP A 585 24.32 10.22 3.25
N PRO A 586 25.31 10.23 2.32
CA PRO A 586 26.49 11.07 2.44
C PRO A 586 26.19 12.56 2.62
N GLN A 587 25.06 13.04 2.07
CA GLN A 587 24.65 14.44 2.22
C GLN A 587 24.28 14.77 3.67
N TYR A 588 23.55 13.88 4.35
CA TYR A 588 23.19 14.06 5.76
C TYR A 588 24.40 14.07 6.68
N TYR A 589 25.41 13.25 6.36
CA TYR A 589 26.68 13.27 7.10
C TYR A 589 27.42 14.62 6.93
N ALA A 590 27.44 15.16 5.70
CA ALA A 590 28.05 16.46 5.42
C ALA A 590 27.30 17.60 6.14
N ASP A 591 25.97 17.58 6.12
CA ASP A 591 25.13 18.56 6.81
C ASP A 591 25.31 18.49 8.34
N LEU A 592 25.41 17.29 8.92
CA LEU A 592 25.73 17.08 10.33
C LEU A 592 27.09 17.68 10.70
N THR A 593 28.12 17.37 9.92
CA THR A 593 29.49 17.89 10.17
C THR A 593 29.51 19.41 10.16
N ARG A 594 28.74 20.03 9.25
CA ARG A 594 28.61 21.49 9.15
C ARG A 594 27.95 22.12 10.38
N ILE A 595 26.90 21.50 10.93
CA ILE A 595 26.22 22.05 12.12
C ILE A 595 26.93 21.70 13.42
N ALA A 596 27.78 20.68 13.45
CA ALA A 596 28.46 20.26 14.67
C ALA A 596 29.60 21.23 15.08
N THR A 597 30.10 22.07 14.15
CA THR A 597 31.15 23.05 14.42
C THR A 597 30.60 24.39 14.96
N THR A 598 29.55 24.37 15.77
CA THR A 598 28.86 25.58 16.27
C THR A 598 29.65 26.34 17.32
N ASP A 599 29.48 27.67 17.32
CA ASP A 599 30.08 28.59 18.30
C ASP A 599 29.54 28.36 19.73
N ALA A 600 30.30 28.82 20.73
CA ALA A 600 29.87 28.85 22.13
C ALA A 600 28.61 29.71 22.28
N GLY A 601 27.48 29.11 22.70
CA GLY A 601 26.18 29.78 22.86
C GLY A 601 25.05 29.20 22.01
N ASN A 602 25.38 28.42 20.97
CA ASN A 602 24.38 27.76 20.12
C ASN A 602 24.23 26.28 20.47
N ILE A 603 23.09 25.69 20.12
CA ILE A 603 22.89 24.24 20.16
C ILE A 603 22.64 23.71 18.74
N ALA A 604 23.44 22.74 18.33
CA ALA A 604 23.23 22.00 17.09
C ALA A 604 22.05 21.03 17.26
N ILE A 605 21.12 21.03 16.30
CA ILE A 605 19.89 20.24 16.35
C ILE A 605 19.79 19.32 15.14
N VAL A 606 19.36 18.08 15.42
CA VAL A 606 18.90 17.15 14.39
C VAL A 606 17.48 16.71 14.71
N GLY A 607 16.51 17.17 13.91
CA GLY A 607 15.11 16.76 14.00
C GLY A 607 14.75 15.69 12.98
N PHE A 608 14.29 14.53 13.44
CA PHE A 608 13.89 13.39 12.60
C PHE A 608 12.39 13.42 12.30
N PHE A 609 12.01 13.65 11.05
CA PHE A 609 10.60 13.70 10.60
C PHE A 609 10.23 12.48 9.75
N PRO A 610 8.98 12.00 9.74
CA PRO A 610 8.59 10.84 8.93
C PRO A 610 8.59 11.20 7.43
N GLY A 611 9.27 10.44 6.56
CA GLY A 611 9.34 10.74 5.11
C GLY A 611 8.40 9.92 4.20
N ASN A 612 8.69 9.88 2.89
CA ASN A 612 7.70 9.59 1.84
C ASN A 612 7.86 8.23 1.11
N GLU A 613 9.00 7.57 1.21
CA GLU A 613 9.28 6.36 0.44
C GLU A 613 9.04 5.10 1.28
N GLY A 614 7.88 4.47 1.08
CA GLY A 614 7.61 3.12 1.56
C GLY A 614 8.37 2.09 0.74
N GLY A 615 9.54 1.68 1.21
CA GLY A 615 10.36 0.60 0.66
C GLY A 615 11.46 0.23 1.64
N ARG A 616 11.96 -1.02 1.60
CA ARG A 616 12.92 -1.60 2.58
C ARG A 616 14.18 -0.78 2.87
N GLU A 617 14.56 0.20 2.07
CA GLU A 617 15.72 1.06 2.33
C GLU A 617 15.36 2.18 3.30
N ALA A 618 15.13 1.76 4.56
CA ALA A 618 14.59 2.54 5.66
C ALA A 618 13.19 3.09 5.37
N ALA A 619 12.33 3.15 6.38
CA ALA A 619 11.39 4.26 6.41
C ALA A 619 12.28 5.50 6.33
N LYS A 620 12.42 6.13 5.15
CA LYS A 620 13.34 7.26 4.97
C LYS A 620 12.80 8.39 5.82
N VAL A 621 13.32 8.50 7.02
CA VAL A 621 13.15 9.65 7.89
C VAL A 621 13.81 10.83 7.18
N HIS A 622 13.22 12.01 7.33
CA HIS A 622 13.76 13.25 6.83
C HIS A 622 14.41 14.02 8.00
N PRO A 623 15.74 13.98 8.12
CA PRO A 623 16.43 14.80 9.10
C PRO A 623 16.39 16.28 8.67
N ILE A 624 16.09 17.15 9.63
CA ILE A 624 16.29 18.59 9.54
C ILE A 624 17.47 18.94 10.43
N PHE A 625 18.46 19.59 9.85
CA PHE A 625 19.67 20.06 10.52
C PHE A 625 19.51 21.55 10.78
N ASP A 626 19.59 21.96 12.04
CA ASP A 626 19.40 23.36 12.42
C ASP A 626 20.37 23.77 13.53
N ILE A 627 20.52 25.07 13.72
CA ILE A 627 21.30 25.68 14.79
C ILE A 627 20.42 26.73 15.45
N VAL A 628 20.14 26.54 16.74
CA VAL A 628 19.29 27.47 17.50
C VAL A 628 20.14 28.17 18.54
N GLU A 629 20.00 29.49 18.59
CA GLU A 629 20.56 30.31 19.67
C GLU A 629 19.81 29.97 20.96
N PHE A 630 20.53 29.45 21.94
CA PHE A 630 19.93 28.99 23.18
C PHE A 630 20.15 30.07 24.26
N PRO A 631 19.10 30.49 25.00
CA PRO A 631 19.20 31.60 25.93
C PRO A 631 19.86 31.16 27.25
N TRP A 632 21.14 30.78 27.19
CA TRP A 632 21.93 30.32 28.36
C TRP A 632 21.87 31.31 29.52
N ASP A 633 21.88 32.61 29.20
CA ASP A 633 21.89 33.72 30.17
C ASP A 633 20.56 33.88 30.94
N GLN A 634 19.50 33.19 30.52
CA GLN A 634 18.17 33.25 31.14
C GLN A 634 17.83 31.98 31.93
N MET A 635 18.71 30.97 31.93
CA MET A 635 18.48 29.72 32.64
C MET A 635 18.92 29.83 34.11
N PRO A 636 18.19 29.23 35.06
CA PRO A 636 18.62 29.19 36.45
C PRO A 636 19.99 28.50 36.52
N ILE A 637 21.00 29.26 36.91
CA ILE A 637 22.25 28.67 37.37
C ILE A 637 21.88 28.05 38.71
N ASP A 638 21.76 26.72 38.76
CA ASP A 638 21.79 26.01 40.03
C ASP A 638 23.12 26.36 40.70
N SER A 639 23.07 27.33 41.61
CA SER A 639 24.14 27.55 42.56
C SER A 639 24.04 26.43 43.59
N ASP A 640 24.98 25.48 43.45
CA ASP A 640 25.34 24.35 44.32
C ASP A 640 24.58 23.02 44.16
#